data_AF-A0AAN0J2K4-F1
#
_entry.id   AF-A0AAN0J2K4-F1
#
_cell.length_a   1.000
_cell.length_b   1.000
_cell.length_c   1.000
_cell.angle_alpha   90.00
_cell.angle_beta   90.00
_cell.angle_gamma   90.00
#
_symmetry.space_group_name_H-M   'P 1'
#
loop_
_entity.id
_entity.type
_entity.pdbx_description
1 polymer ?
#
loop_
_entity_poly.entity_id
_entity_poly.type
_entity_poly.pdbx_seq_one_letter_code
_entity_poly.pdbx_strand_id
1 'polypeptide(L)'
;MKFIALYVLIISISNVNPEYSYNEESDLLMALDGRISGMKSRMGKDIVIGGLAQVHESENGKCLETILQHHNVEDLEALLYAIDVINSDPNILPNLTLGYDIRDTCGSENVGLDEAIDIIYSNGQIEIESCSAEFDNDTSLTETPVSAVIGAIISPVTISVASLFRLFKMPQISFSSTSPLLNSRESYPYFFRTIPGDDYQVQAMIDLILHLKWDHVSTLYSSNRYGQPAINAFHKLAKEKGICFDYSESLEEKSDYHSIASKLYNSTANVVVLFASLTDVRRILSAVSTVYKNSNNKRRFLWLASDSWSEVDEYYDITIGKWGTAPSSPYVEGFNEYYSQLTPSSNRRNPWFEQSYRLFYKNCTNCTESITDSANYIQHSLDALAIDAVYTIANAFEAFFKKNCDFPIVWYPQNRSCISNNSNYNTLTGENLKDYIQRTNFTSFTQNIINFDSEGNIEGKYKILNYQLNTSTDCNEKCVAIKEVASISQATAKYNYDEESELLMTLDGRISGMKNRIGKDIVIGGLVRVHKSENGKCVDAIIEHKSVENLEALLYAIDVINSDPNILPNLTLGYDIRDTCVSESVALDEAIDIIYSNGQIEIESCSAEFDNDTSLTETPVSAVIGAIISPVTISVASLFRLFKMPQVSFSSTSSILNNREFYPYFFRTIPPDNHQVQAMIDLILHFKWDHVSTLYSSNRYGQPAIDAFHKLAKEKGICLDISESLDEKSDYDSVASKLYNSTANVVVLFASLTEVEKILDAVSTVYNNSNDKRRFLWLASDSWSEIDNYHDITIGKWGTAPSSPVVDGFNEYYSLLTPSSNRRNPWFAQFYQIYNQNCSNNSTTGNCSTGITQNASYSQDSFDALAIDAFGTHKIEAALETIAIIPF
;
A
#
# COMPACT_ATOMS: atom_id res chain seq x y z
N MET A 1 23.06 -37.20 -64.40
CA MET A 1 22.94 -36.63 -63.04
C MET A 1 23.04 -35.11 -63.12
N LYS A 2 21.90 -34.42 -63.06
CA LYS A 2 21.75 -32.94 -63.02
C LYS A 2 20.52 -32.63 -62.15
N PHE A 3 20.67 -32.76 -60.83
CA PHE A 3 19.71 -32.36 -59.79
C PHE A 3 20.52 -32.21 -58.48
N ILE A 4 19.92 -31.66 -57.41
CA ILE A 4 20.52 -31.28 -56.11
C ILE A 4 21.25 -29.93 -56.09
N ALA A 5 22.02 -29.54 -57.12
CA ALA A 5 22.77 -28.27 -57.13
C ALA A 5 21.94 -27.00 -57.50
N LEU A 6 20.65 -26.92 -57.13
CA LEU A 6 19.76 -25.80 -57.52
C LEU A 6 18.63 -25.51 -56.50
N TYR A 7 18.85 -25.75 -55.20
CA TYR A 7 17.82 -25.57 -54.16
C TYR A 7 18.23 -24.59 -53.03
N VAL A 8 19.33 -23.85 -53.22
CA VAL A 8 19.91 -22.93 -52.20
C VAL A 8 20.16 -21.53 -52.78
N LEU A 9 19.42 -21.15 -53.84
CA LEU A 9 19.68 -19.89 -54.57
C LEU A 9 18.46 -19.29 -55.29
N ILE A 10 17.25 -19.57 -54.78
CA ILE A 10 16.02 -18.83 -55.14
C ILE A 10 15.17 -18.59 -53.87
N ILE A 11 15.73 -17.87 -52.89
CA ILE A 11 14.96 -17.06 -51.94
C ILE A 11 15.64 -15.68 -51.93
N SER A 12 15.20 -14.83 -52.84
CA SER A 12 15.64 -13.44 -53.00
C SER A 12 14.59 -12.72 -53.83
N ILE A 13 14.21 -11.49 -53.45
CA ILE A 13 13.13 -10.70 -54.07
C ILE A 13 11.71 -11.26 -53.81
N SER A 14 11.36 -11.33 -52.53
CA SER A 14 10.02 -11.02 -52.01
C SER A 14 10.21 -10.13 -50.77
N ASN A 15 9.24 -9.26 -50.47
CA ASN A 15 9.40 -8.11 -49.57
C ASN A 15 10.04 -8.44 -48.21
N VAL A 16 10.88 -7.53 -47.71
CA VAL A 16 11.48 -7.61 -46.37
C VAL A 16 10.46 -7.23 -45.32
N ASN A 17 9.99 -8.21 -44.55
CA ASN A 17 9.62 -8.03 -43.15
C ASN A 17 10.70 -8.71 -42.29
N PRO A 18 11.00 -8.23 -41.08
CA PRO A 18 11.86 -8.96 -40.14
C PRO A 18 11.14 -10.23 -39.65
N GLU A 19 11.75 -11.40 -39.84
CA GLU A 19 11.31 -12.65 -39.20
C GLU A 19 11.75 -12.64 -37.73
N TYR A 20 10.92 -12.05 -36.86
CA TYR A 20 11.06 -12.23 -35.41
C TYR A 20 10.90 -13.72 -35.07
N SER A 21 11.89 -14.32 -34.39
CA SER A 21 11.90 -15.76 -34.09
C SER A 21 11.48 -16.01 -32.64
N TYR A 22 10.17 -16.16 -32.41
CA TYR A 22 9.56 -16.33 -31.08
C TYR A 22 9.83 -17.70 -30.40
N ASN A 23 10.90 -18.40 -30.81
CA ASN A 23 11.26 -19.76 -30.40
C ASN A 23 12.31 -19.84 -29.29
N GLU A 24 12.73 -18.73 -28.66
CA GLU A 24 13.46 -18.80 -27.38
C GLU A 24 12.47 -19.28 -26.30
N GLU A 25 12.70 -20.48 -25.74
CA GLU A 25 11.98 -20.95 -24.55
C GLU A 25 12.43 -20.14 -23.33
N SER A 26 11.48 -19.69 -22.50
CA SER A 26 11.79 -19.05 -21.21
C SER A 26 12.17 -20.09 -20.17
N ASP A 27 13.05 -19.74 -19.24
CA ASP A 27 13.18 -20.51 -18.00
C ASP A 27 11.88 -20.35 -17.19
N LEU A 28 11.23 -21.47 -16.86
CA LEU A 28 9.99 -21.47 -16.10
C LEU A 28 10.27 -21.44 -14.60
N LEU A 29 9.48 -20.63 -13.89
CA LEU A 29 9.53 -20.51 -12.44
C LEU A 29 8.32 -21.21 -11.84
N MET A 30 8.55 -22.02 -10.80
CA MET A 30 7.57 -22.91 -10.21
C MET A 30 7.36 -22.56 -8.74
N ALA A 31 6.10 -22.41 -8.30
CA ALA A 31 5.80 -22.24 -6.88
C ALA A 31 5.79 -23.59 -6.14
N LEU A 32 5.77 -23.52 -4.81
CA LEU A 32 5.78 -24.69 -3.90
C LEU A 32 4.57 -25.63 -4.06
N ASP A 33 3.49 -25.18 -4.72
CA ASP A 33 2.30 -25.97 -5.05
C ASP A 33 2.42 -26.71 -6.40
N GLY A 34 3.45 -26.43 -7.19
CA GLY A 34 3.69 -27.02 -8.51
C GLY A 34 3.06 -26.25 -9.68
N ARG A 35 2.45 -25.08 -9.46
CA ARG A 35 2.02 -24.19 -10.57
C ARG A 35 3.22 -23.43 -11.15
N ILE A 36 3.09 -22.95 -12.39
CA ILE A 36 4.00 -21.95 -12.97
C ILE A 36 3.71 -20.60 -12.31
N SER A 37 4.66 -20.06 -11.55
CA SER A 37 4.59 -18.72 -10.94
C SER A 37 5.16 -17.62 -11.83
N GLY A 38 6.05 -17.96 -12.76
CA GLY A 38 6.73 -16.96 -13.58
C GLY A 38 7.47 -17.54 -14.77
N MET A 39 8.05 -16.63 -15.55
CA MET A 39 8.97 -16.94 -16.64
C MET A 39 10.09 -15.90 -16.68
N LYS A 40 11.32 -16.32 -16.98
CA LYS A 40 12.47 -15.42 -17.09
C LYS A 40 13.34 -15.70 -18.31
N SER A 41 14.09 -14.68 -18.70
CA SER A 41 15.19 -14.74 -19.65
C SER A 41 16.26 -13.76 -19.15
N ARG A 42 17.11 -14.25 -18.23
CA ARG A 42 18.19 -13.48 -17.58
C ARG A 42 19.59 -13.85 -18.08
N MET A 43 19.79 -15.07 -18.58
CA MET A 43 21.09 -15.57 -19.00
C MET A 43 21.54 -14.89 -20.29
N GLY A 44 22.74 -14.29 -20.28
CA GLY A 44 23.32 -13.66 -21.47
C GLY A 44 22.62 -12.39 -21.98
N LYS A 45 21.69 -11.80 -21.21
CA LYS A 45 21.05 -10.52 -21.52
C LYS A 45 21.71 -9.38 -20.73
N ASP A 46 21.86 -8.19 -21.33
CA ASP A 46 22.61 -7.07 -20.74
C ASP A 46 21.87 -6.31 -19.63
N ILE A 47 20.54 -6.21 -19.75
CA ILE A 47 19.66 -5.48 -18.84
C ILE A 47 18.41 -6.32 -18.63
N VAL A 48 17.99 -6.56 -17.39
CA VAL A 48 16.77 -7.32 -17.09
C VAL A 48 15.71 -6.42 -16.48
N ILE A 49 14.49 -6.50 -17.01
CA ILE A 49 13.30 -5.81 -16.52
C ILE A 49 12.40 -6.81 -15.80
N GLY A 50 12.05 -6.51 -14.54
CA GLY A 50 11.10 -7.33 -13.78
C GLY A 50 9.66 -7.04 -14.21
N GLY A 51 8.76 -8.01 -14.11
CA GLY A 51 7.34 -7.83 -14.36
C GLY A 51 6.47 -8.45 -13.28
N LEU A 52 5.44 -7.74 -12.85
CA LEU A 52 4.41 -8.22 -11.94
C LEU A 52 3.05 -8.24 -12.67
N ALA A 53 2.80 -9.33 -13.38
CA ALA A 53 1.54 -9.56 -14.08
C ALA A 53 0.42 -9.97 -13.10
N GLN A 54 -0.81 -9.98 -13.60
CA GLN A 54 -1.91 -10.71 -12.99
C GLN A 54 -2.48 -11.61 -14.06
N VAL A 55 -2.09 -12.88 -14.08
CA VAL A 55 -2.53 -13.88 -15.07
C VAL A 55 -3.70 -14.69 -14.52
N HIS A 56 -3.64 -15.10 -13.26
CA HIS A 56 -4.69 -15.86 -12.58
C HIS A 56 -5.54 -14.99 -11.63
N GLU A 57 -6.64 -15.55 -11.12
CA GLU A 57 -7.34 -15.05 -9.93
C GLU A 57 -6.82 -15.78 -8.67
N SER A 58 -7.06 -15.21 -7.48
CA SER A 58 -6.70 -15.82 -6.20
C SER A 58 -7.90 -16.03 -5.28
N GLU A 59 -7.95 -17.17 -4.60
CA GLU A 59 -8.94 -17.48 -3.55
C GLU A 59 -8.22 -17.83 -2.24
N ASN A 60 -8.64 -17.23 -1.12
CA ASN A 60 -8.02 -17.39 0.22
C ASN A 60 -6.48 -17.28 0.17
N GLY A 61 -5.99 -16.22 -0.50
CA GLY A 61 -4.57 -15.88 -0.60
C GLY A 61 -3.75 -16.70 -1.59
N LYS A 62 -4.32 -17.74 -2.22
CA LYS A 62 -3.63 -18.63 -3.17
C LYS A 62 -4.12 -18.44 -4.60
N CYS A 63 -3.22 -18.58 -5.57
CA CYS A 63 -3.56 -18.59 -6.99
C CYS A 63 -4.43 -19.79 -7.38
N LEU A 64 -5.35 -19.58 -8.32
CA LEU A 64 -6.12 -20.64 -8.98
C LEU A 64 -5.40 -21.07 -10.28
N GLU A 65 -5.64 -22.30 -10.75
CA GLU A 65 -5.10 -22.80 -12.04
C GLU A 65 -5.79 -22.21 -13.29
N THR A 66 -6.78 -21.31 -13.11
CA THR A 66 -7.58 -20.74 -14.21
C THR A 66 -7.17 -19.31 -14.49
N ILE A 67 -6.63 -19.05 -15.69
CA ILE A 67 -6.35 -17.70 -16.19
C ILE A 67 -7.60 -16.84 -16.08
N LEU A 68 -7.44 -15.64 -15.52
CA LEU A 68 -8.52 -14.70 -15.20
C LEU A 68 -9.29 -14.29 -16.47
N GLN A 69 -8.62 -13.66 -17.42
CA GLN A 69 -9.17 -13.22 -18.70
C GLN A 69 -8.09 -13.21 -19.79
N HIS A 70 -8.50 -13.14 -21.06
CA HIS A 70 -7.59 -13.07 -22.20
C HIS A 70 -6.66 -11.85 -22.15
N HIS A 71 -7.23 -10.66 -21.92
CA HIS A 71 -6.51 -9.38 -21.94
C HIS A 71 -5.36 -9.32 -20.92
N ASN A 72 -5.47 -10.02 -19.79
CA ASN A 72 -4.39 -10.16 -18.81
C ASN A 72 -3.11 -10.81 -19.37
N VAL A 73 -3.24 -11.62 -20.43
CA VAL A 73 -2.11 -12.23 -21.16
C VAL A 73 -1.75 -11.41 -22.40
N GLU A 74 -2.68 -10.60 -22.92
CA GLU A 74 -2.43 -9.58 -23.96
C GLU A 74 -1.52 -8.46 -23.42
N ASP A 75 -1.83 -7.92 -22.25
CA ASP A 75 -1.02 -6.95 -21.48
C ASP A 75 0.43 -7.45 -21.29
N LEU A 76 0.57 -8.75 -21.03
CA LEU A 76 1.86 -9.41 -20.85
C LEU A 76 2.62 -9.54 -22.17
N GLU A 77 1.94 -9.95 -23.24
CA GLU A 77 2.50 -9.99 -24.59
C GLU A 77 2.91 -8.60 -25.09
N ALA A 78 2.22 -7.53 -24.67
CA ALA A 78 2.61 -6.15 -24.97
C ALA A 78 3.97 -5.78 -24.34
N LEU A 79 4.28 -6.27 -23.13
CA LEU A 79 5.61 -6.13 -22.52
C LEU A 79 6.70 -6.89 -23.29
N LEU A 80 6.40 -8.10 -23.77
CA LEU A 80 7.35 -8.90 -24.56
C LEU A 80 7.62 -8.28 -25.94
N TYR A 81 6.56 -7.84 -26.63
CA TYR A 81 6.64 -7.09 -27.88
C TYR A 81 7.52 -5.83 -27.74
N ALA A 82 7.35 -5.07 -26.66
CA ALA A 82 8.16 -3.88 -26.40
C ALA A 82 9.66 -4.20 -26.29
N ILE A 83 10.00 -5.26 -25.55
CA ILE A 83 11.37 -5.77 -25.40
C ILE A 83 11.95 -6.16 -26.76
N ASP A 84 11.20 -6.88 -27.58
CA ASP A 84 11.66 -7.41 -28.86
C ASP A 84 11.85 -6.30 -29.92
N VAL A 85 10.98 -5.28 -29.91
CA VAL A 85 11.13 -4.09 -30.76
C VAL A 85 12.36 -3.28 -30.35
N ILE A 86 12.59 -3.05 -29.05
CA ILE A 86 13.77 -2.32 -28.55
C ILE A 86 15.06 -3.08 -28.88
N ASN A 87 15.08 -4.41 -28.69
CA ASN A 87 16.19 -5.27 -29.07
C ASN A 87 16.49 -5.28 -30.59
N SER A 88 15.53 -4.84 -31.41
CA SER A 88 15.63 -4.80 -32.88
C SER A 88 15.93 -3.40 -33.45
N ASP A 89 15.77 -2.33 -32.66
CA ASP A 89 15.99 -0.95 -33.11
C ASP A 89 17.43 -0.46 -32.83
N PRO A 90 18.27 -0.25 -33.86
CA PRO A 90 19.66 0.20 -33.67
C PRO A 90 19.79 1.65 -33.15
N ASN A 91 18.70 2.36 -32.89
CA ASN A 91 18.71 3.75 -32.40
C ASN A 91 18.54 3.87 -30.87
N ILE A 92 18.17 2.79 -30.17
CA ILE A 92 17.96 2.74 -28.72
C ILE A 92 18.72 1.54 -28.13
N LEU A 93 19.53 1.75 -27.09
CA LEU A 93 20.38 0.72 -26.47
C LEU A 93 21.27 -0.08 -27.47
N PRO A 94 21.95 0.58 -28.44
CA PRO A 94 22.62 -0.12 -29.54
C PRO A 94 23.73 -1.08 -29.07
N ASN A 95 23.62 -2.34 -29.49
CA ASN A 95 24.46 -3.48 -29.11
C ASN A 95 24.30 -3.95 -27.64
N LEU A 96 23.18 -3.60 -26.99
CA LEU A 96 22.78 -4.16 -25.70
C LEU A 96 21.44 -4.90 -25.85
N THR A 97 21.19 -5.86 -24.98
CA THR A 97 20.02 -6.73 -25.02
C THR A 97 19.17 -6.64 -23.74
N LEU A 98 17.87 -6.43 -23.92
CA LEU A 98 16.86 -6.52 -22.87
C LEU A 98 16.41 -7.97 -22.66
N GLY A 99 16.45 -8.40 -21.40
CA GLY A 99 15.84 -9.61 -20.85
C GLY A 99 14.73 -9.29 -19.84
N TYR A 100 14.14 -10.32 -19.25
CA TYR A 100 12.98 -10.19 -18.36
C TYR A 100 12.93 -11.22 -17.24
N ASP A 101 12.20 -10.91 -16.18
CA ASP A 101 11.82 -11.82 -15.09
C ASP A 101 10.39 -11.47 -14.65
N ILE A 102 9.41 -12.24 -15.12
CA ILE A 102 7.99 -11.88 -15.02
C ILE A 102 7.26 -12.89 -14.15
N ARG A 103 6.62 -12.40 -13.10
CA ARG A 103 5.88 -13.17 -12.09
C ARG A 103 4.39 -12.90 -12.16
N ASP A 104 3.59 -13.89 -11.77
CA ASP A 104 2.15 -13.75 -11.62
C ASP A 104 1.75 -13.48 -10.17
N THR A 105 1.23 -12.28 -9.93
CA THR A 105 0.71 -11.86 -8.62
C THR A 105 -0.68 -12.41 -8.30
N CYS A 106 -1.37 -13.01 -9.28
CA CYS A 106 -2.72 -13.58 -9.17
C CYS A 106 -3.82 -12.61 -8.65
N GLY A 107 -3.53 -11.30 -8.57
CA GLY A 107 -4.38 -10.31 -7.90
C GLY A 107 -4.34 -10.36 -6.36
N SER A 108 -3.42 -11.12 -5.77
CA SER A 108 -3.26 -11.27 -4.32
C SER A 108 -2.17 -10.35 -3.79
N GLU A 109 -2.47 -9.58 -2.75
CA GLU A 109 -1.47 -8.75 -2.07
C GLU A 109 -0.36 -9.60 -1.42
N ASN A 110 -0.70 -10.82 -0.99
CA ASN A 110 0.26 -11.78 -0.42
C ASN A 110 1.19 -12.30 -1.52
N VAL A 111 0.64 -12.88 -2.60
CA VAL A 111 1.45 -13.44 -3.69
C VAL A 111 2.29 -12.35 -4.35
N GLY A 112 1.75 -11.14 -4.53
CA GLY A 112 2.53 -10.02 -5.06
C GLY A 112 3.73 -9.64 -4.19
N LEU A 113 3.61 -9.67 -2.85
CA LEU A 113 4.76 -9.48 -1.94
C LEU A 113 5.74 -10.65 -1.99
N ASP A 114 5.23 -11.88 -2.05
CA ASP A 114 6.04 -13.09 -2.05
C ASP A 114 6.89 -13.16 -3.35
N GLU A 115 6.29 -12.92 -4.52
CA GLU A 115 7.00 -12.81 -5.82
C GLU A 115 7.91 -11.57 -5.91
N ALA A 116 7.58 -10.48 -5.22
CA ALA A 116 8.44 -9.29 -5.14
C ALA A 116 9.71 -9.54 -4.33
N ILE A 117 9.63 -10.29 -3.22
CA ILE A 117 10.82 -10.77 -2.48
C ILE A 117 11.66 -11.67 -3.37
N ASP A 118 11.04 -12.57 -4.13
CA ASP A 118 11.72 -13.48 -5.04
C ASP A 118 12.58 -12.76 -6.09
N ILE A 119 12.08 -11.64 -6.64
CA ILE A 119 12.85 -10.76 -7.55
C ILE A 119 14.03 -10.11 -6.80
N ILE A 120 13.83 -9.62 -5.58
CA ILE A 120 14.88 -8.98 -4.76
C ILE A 120 15.99 -9.99 -4.39
N TYR A 121 15.59 -11.19 -3.96
CA TYR A 121 16.48 -12.28 -3.58
C TYR A 121 17.32 -12.75 -4.76
N SER A 122 16.69 -13.02 -5.90
CA SER A 122 17.38 -13.37 -7.15
C SER A 122 18.21 -12.24 -7.78
N ASN A 123 18.24 -11.04 -7.18
CA ASN A 123 19.17 -9.97 -7.55
C ASN A 123 20.43 -9.92 -6.66
N GLY A 124 20.56 -10.80 -5.66
CA GLY A 124 21.62 -10.70 -4.64
C GLY A 124 21.46 -9.48 -3.73
N GLN A 125 20.25 -8.92 -3.60
CA GLN A 125 19.96 -7.82 -2.67
C GLN A 125 19.55 -8.30 -1.27
N ILE A 126 19.33 -9.60 -1.12
CA ILE A 126 19.24 -10.35 0.13
C ILE A 126 19.98 -11.66 -0.14
N GLU A 127 20.97 -11.98 0.69
CA GLU A 127 21.54 -13.33 0.75
C GLU A 127 20.89 -14.07 1.93
N ILE A 128 20.46 -15.31 1.69
CA ILE A 128 19.91 -16.22 2.72
C ILE A 128 20.74 -17.49 2.60
N GLU A 129 21.63 -17.73 3.55
CA GLU A 129 22.46 -18.92 3.53
C GLU A 129 21.62 -20.18 3.78
N SER A 130 21.38 -20.94 2.71
CA SER A 130 21.24 -22.39 2.85
C SER A 130 22.65 -23.00 2.93
N CYS A 131 23.12 -23.30 4.14
CA CYS A 131 24.42 -23.94 4.40
C CYS A 131 24.49 -25.42 3.94
N SER A 132 24.22 -25.66 2.65
CA SER A 132 24.21 -26.98 2.01
C SER A 132 24.39 -26.91 0.49
N ALA A 133 25.57 -26.51 0.03
CA ALA A 133 26.03 -26.81 -1.33
C ALA A 133 27.54 -27.09 -1.33
N GLU A 134 27.96 -28.15 -2.02
CA GLU A 134 29.38 -28.37 -2.33
C GLU A 134 29.79 -27.37 -3.43
N PHE A 135 31.01 -26.81 -3.34
CA PHE A 135 31.54 -25.86 -4.32
C PHE A 135 31.82 -26.54 -5.68
N ASP A 136 30.78 -26.71 -6.49
CA ASP A 136 30.95 -27.12 -7.89
C ASP A 136 31.48 -25.94 -8.70
N ASN A 137 32.73 -26.05 -9.17
CA ASN A 137 33.44 -24.98 -9.86
C ASN A 137 33.09 -24.95 -11.36
N ASP A 138 31.80 -24.99 -11.69
CA ASP A 138 31.36 -24.70 -13.05
C ASP A 138 31.31 -23.19 -13.27
N THR A 139 32.02 -22.71 -14.29
CA THR A 139 31.99 -21.31 -14.72
C THR A 139 30.74 -21.02 -15.55
N SER A 140 29.57 -21.35 -14.99
CA SER A 140 28.26 -21.08 -15.57
C SER A 140 28.02 -19.57 -15.66
N LEU A 141 27.27 -19.14 -16.68
CA LEU A 141 27.00 -17.72 -16.90
C LEU A 141 25.99 -17.22 -15.86
N THR A 142 26.47 -16.42 -14.90
CA THR A 142 25.64 -15.78 -13.87
C THR A 142 24.48 -15.01 -14.49
N GLU A 143 23.28 -15.16 -13.94
CA GLU A 143 22.07 -14.46 -14.39
C GLU A 143 22.18 -12.95 -14.16
N THR A 144 21.73 -12.12 -15.11
CA THR A 144 21.74 -10.66 -14.94
C THR A 144 20.63 -10.22 -13.96
N PRO A 145 20.91 -9.31 -13.00
CA PRO A 145 19.92 -8.87 -12.01
C PRO A 145 18.88 -7.90 -12.61
N VAL A 146 17.64 -8.00 -12.12
CA VAL A 146 16.55 -7.05 -12.41
C VAL A 146 16.96 -5.64 -11.97
N SER A 147 16.71 -4.66 -12.82
CA SER A 147 17.10 -3.26 -12.57
C SER A 147 15.92 -2.33 -12.23
N ALA A 148 14.72 -2.63 -12.74
CA ALA A 148 13.47 -1.97 -12.41
C ALA A 148 12.30 -2.94 -12.72
N VAL A 149 11.14 -2.72 -12.10
CA VAL A 149 9.97 -3.60 -12.20
C VAL A 149 8.78 -2.88 -12.85
N ILE A 150 8.10 -3.54 -13.78
CA ILE A 150 6.85 -3.07 -14.38
C ILE A 150 5.65 -3.77 -13.71
N GLY A 151 4.58 -3.02 -13.48
CA GLY A 151 3.42 -3.46 -12.70
C GLY A 151 3.52 -3.06 -11.21
N ALA A 152 2.78 -3.68 -10.29
CA ALA A 152 1.72 -4.65 -10.57
C ALA A 152 0.53 -4.02 -11.29
N ILE A 153 -0.43 -4.84 -11.70
CA ILE A 153 -1.64 -4.39 -12.41
C ILE A 153 -2.55 -3.60 -11.45
N ILE A 154 -3.12 -4.27 -10.45
CA ILE A 154 -4.13 -3.67 -9.56
C ILE A 154 -3.52 -2.88 -8.39
N SER A 155 -4.08 -1.71 -8.13
CA SER A 155 -3.59 -0.76 -7.13
C SER A 155 -3.34 -1.34 -5.72
N PRO A 156 -4.16 -2.27 -5.15
CA PRO A 156 -3.87 -2.83 -3.83
C PRO A 156 -2.54 -3.61 -3.80
N VAL A 157 -2.29 -4.47 -4.79
CA VAL A 157 -1.04 -5.23 -4.92
C VAL A 157 0.14 -4.28 -5.17
N THR A 158 -0.03 -3.31 -6.07
CA THR A 158 0.98 -2.28 -6.34
C THR A 158 1.38 -1.51 -5.10
N ILE A 159 0.43 -1.13 -4.23
CA ILE A 159 0.69 -0.47 -2.95
C ILE A 159 1.54 -1.37 -2.01
N SER A 160 1.26 -2.67 -1.96
CA SER A 160 2.06 -3.61 -1.14
C SER A 160 3.49 -3.71 -1.66
N VAL A 161 3.68 -4.00 -2.94
CA VAL A 161 5.03 -4.19 -3.51
C VAL A 161 5.82 -2.88 -3.62
N ALA A 162 5.17 -1.73 -3.83
CA ALA A 162 5.83 -0.42 -3.81
C ALA A 162 6.36 -0.06 -2.41
N SER A 163 5.65 -0.47 -1.35
CA SER A 163 6.11 -0.33 0.03
C SER A 163 7.40 -1.13 0.26
N LEU A 164 7.50 -2.33 -0.32
CA LEU A 164 8.70 -3.18 -0.25
C LEU A 164 9.84 -2.66 -1.13
N PHE A 165 9.58 -2.40 -2.42
CA PHE A 165 10.60 -2.01 -3.40
C PHE A 165 11.30 -0.69 -3.07
N ARG A 166 10.65 0.24 -2.34
CA ARG A 166 11.34 1.48 -1.89
C ARG A 166 12.55 1.17 -1.02
N LEU A 167 12.47 0.12 -0.19
CA LEU A 167 13.46 -0.24 0.82
C LEU A 167 14.73 -0.78 0.15
N PHE A 168 14.52 -1.61 -0.89
CA PHE A 168 15.56 -2.12 -1.79
C PHE A 168 15.95 -1.13 -2.91
N LYS A 169 15.46 0.12 -2.82
CA LYS A 169 15.69 1.23 -3.76
C LYS A 169 15.41 0.89 -5.23
N MET A 170 14.49 -0.04 -5.49
CA MET A 170 14.19 -0.55 -6.83
C MET A 170 13.08 0.28 -7.49
N PRO A 171 13.31 0.92 -8.66
CA PRO A 171 12.27 1.65 -9.36
C PRO A 171 11.14 0.74 -9.86
N GLN A 172 9.91 1.23 -9.75
CA GLN A 172 8.70 0.52 -10.16
C GLN A 172 7.84 1.40 -11.08
N ILE A 173 7.33 0.85 -12.18
CA ILE A 173 6.43 1.56 -13.11
C ILE A 173 5.15 0.75 -13.33
N SER A 174 4.00 1.17 -12.81
CA SER A 174 2.72 0.53 -13.14
C SER A 174 2.04 1.21 -14.33
N PHE A 175 1.46 0.41 -15.21
CA PHE A 175 0.64 0.87 -16.34
C PHE A 175 -0.87 0.73 -16.09
N SER A 176 -1.28 0.33 -14.88
CA SER A 176 -2.69 0.05 -14.53
C SER A 176 -3.12 0.50 -13.12
N SER A 177 -2.21 0.89 -12.24
CA SER A 177 -2.53 1.27 -10.85
C SER A 177 -2.80 2.76 -10.67
N THR A 178 -4.08 3.11 -10.68
CA THR A 178 -4.62 4.48 -10.65
C THR A 178 -4.79 5.09 -9.24
N SER A 179 -4.71 4.29 -8.17
CA SER A 179 -5.05 4.76 -6.79
C SER A 179 -4.32 6.04 -6.38
N PRO A 180 -5.02 7.04 -5.79
CA PRO A 180 -4.42 8.32 -5.41
C PRO A 180 -3.52 8.22 -4.18
N LEU A 181 -3.51 7.06 -3.51
CA LEU A 181 -2.55 6.76 -2.44
C LEU A 181 -1.11 6.71 -2.97
N LEU A 182 -0.93 6.30 -4.23
CA LEU A 182 0.38 6.12 -4.86
C LEU A 182 1.10 7.43 -5.19
N ASN A 183 0.40 8.57 -5.21
CA ASN A 183 0.97 9.91 -5.42
C ASN A 183 1.99 10.31 -4.33
N SER A 184 1.92 9.69 -3.14
CA SER A 184 2.80 10.01 -2.01
C SER A 184 4.27 9.64 -2.28
N ARG A 185 5.10 10.64 -2.60
CA ARG A 185 6.57 10.46 -2.71
C ARG A 185 7.28 10.22 -1.39
N GLU A 186 6.62 10.49 -0.27
CA GLU A 186 7.01 10.05 1.06
C GLU A 186 6.89 8.52 1.18
N SER A 187 5.73 7.97 0.80
CA SER A 187 5.42 6.56 0.98
C SER A 187 6.04 5.68 -0.12
N TYR A 188 6.07 6.20 -1.35
CA TYR A 188 6.45 5.51 -2.59
C TYR A 188 7.49 6.30 -3.41
N PRO A 189 8.68 6.63 -2.85
CA PRO A 189 9.70 7.44 -3.52
C PRO A 189 10.30 6.83 -4.79
N TYR A 190 10.03 5.55 -5.08
CA TYR A 190 10.54 4.80 -6.24
C TYR A 190 9.45 4.40 -7.25
N PHE A 191 8.18 4.70 -6.96
CA PHE A 191 7.06 4.40 -7.83
C PHE A 191 6.88 5.46 -8.93
N PHE A 192 6.40 5.04 -10.09
CA PHE A 192 5.97 5.86 -11.22
C PHE A 192 4.80 5.16 -11.92
N ARG A 193 4.05 5.88 -12.77
CA ARG A 193 3.02 5.24 -13.60
C ARG A 193 2.83 5.87 -14.97
N THR A 194 2.65 5.00 -15.98
CA THR A 194 2.27 5.35 -17.36
C THR A 194 0.76 5.35 -17.59
N ILE A 195 -0.03 5.28 -16.51
CA ILE A 195 -1.46 5.54 -16.48
C ILE A 195 -1.74 6.77 -15.57
N PRO A 196 -2.77 7.59 -15.87
CA PRO A 196 -3.22 8.64 -14.95
C PRO A 196 -3.74 8.11 -13.60
N GLY A 197 -3.93 9.00 -12.63
CA GLY A 197 -4.53 8.69 -11.33
C GLY A 197 -6.05 8.87 -11.27
N ASP A 198 -6.69 8.19 -10.30
CA ASP A 198 -8.12 8.31 -10.02
C ASP A 198 -8.53 9.75 -9.65
N ASP A 199 -7.61 10.57 -9.17
CA ASP A 199 -7.80 12.00 -8.90
C ASP A 199 -8.21 12.78 -10.17
N TYR A 200 -7.50 12.55 -11.29
CA TYR A 200 -7.87 13.09 -12.61
C TYR A 200 -9.21 12.49 -13.10
N GLN A 201 -9.45 11.20 -12.84
CA GLN A 201 -10.65 10.48 -13.25
C GLN A 201 -11.91 10.98 -12.53
N VAL A 202 -11.81 11.19 -11.22
CA VAL A 202 -12.86 11.73 -10.36
C VAL A 202 -13.21 13.15 -10.77
N GLN A 203 -12.22 13.98 -11.09
CA GLN A 203 -12.44 15.32 -11.64
C GLN A 203 -13.23 15.24 -12.96
N ALA A 204 -12.84 14.36 -13.89
CA ALA A 204 -13.56 14.14 -15.15
C ALA A 204 -15.00 13.62 -14.96
N MET A 205 -15.24 12.74 -13.97
CA MET A 205 -16.59 12.29 -13.60
C MET A 205 -17.47 13.44 -13.09
N ILE A 206 -16.93 14.31 -12.23
CA ILE A 206 -17.65 15.46 -11.71
C ILE A 206 -17.95 16.49 -12.80
N ASP A 207 -17.00 16.79 -13.67
CA ASP A 207 -17.23 17.73 -14.78
C ASP A 207 -18.29 17.20 -15.77
N LEU A 208 -18.36 15.88 -16.00
CA LEU A 208 -19.42 15.26 -16.79
C LEU A 208 -20.79 15.37 -16.10
N ILE A 209 -20.87 15.11 -14.79
CA ILE A 209 -22.08 15.27 -13.96
C ILE A 209 -22.61 16.71 -14.05
N LEU A 210 -21.72 17.70 -13.90
CA LEU A 210 -22.05 19.13 -13.98
C LEU A 210 -22.48 19.55 -15.40
N HIS A 211 -21.80 19.04 -16.44
CA HIS A 211 -22.15 19.31 -17.84
C HIS A 211 -23.54 18.78 -18.19
N LEU A 212 -23.86 17.56 -17.74
CA LEU A 212 -25.14 16.90 -17.96
C LEU A 212 -26.22 17.34 -16.94
N LYS A 213 -25.85 18.20 -15.98
CA LYS A 213 -26.72 18.82 -14.96
C LYS A 213 -27.44 17.80 -14.09
N TRP A 214 -26.70 16.78 -13.63
CA TRP A 214 -27.21 15.85 -12.63
C TRP A 214 -26.87 16.39 -11.23
N ASP A 215 -27.91 16.63 -10.44
CA ASP A 215 -27.87 17.17 -9.09
C ASP A 215 -27.96 16.08 -8.00
N HIS A 216 -28.54 14.92 -8.33
CA HIS A 216 -28.63 13.76 -7.45
C HIS A 216 -28.04 12.49 -8.09
N VAL A 217 -27.10 11.84 -7.38
CA VAL A 217 -26.48 10.56 -7.77
C VAL A 217 -26.55 9.53 -6.64
N SER A 218 -26.34 8.25 -6.97
CA SER A 218 -25.99 7.21 -5.99
C SER A 218 -24.57 6.69 -6.28
N THR A 219 -23.89 6.17 -5.26
CA THR A 219 -22.49 5.74 -5.35
C THR A 219 -22.28 4.32 -4.82
N LEU A 220 -21.59 3.49 -5.59
CA LEU A 220 -21.20 2.12 -5.22
C LEU A 220 -19.71 1.95 -5.52
N TYR A 221 -18.98 1.26 -4.64
CA TYR A 221 -17.51 1.21 -4.72
C TYR A 221 -16.95 0.01 -3.96
N SER A 222 -15.79 -0.50 -4.36
CA SER A 222 -15.13 -1.58 -3.60
C SER A 222 -14.52 -1.07 -2.31
N SER A 223 -14.71 -1.80 -1.22
CA SER A 223 -14.07 -1.56 0.09
C SER A 223 -12.59 -2.00 0.09
N ASN A 224 -11.79 -1.38 -0.79
CA ASN A 224 -10.38 -1.71 -1.00
C ASN A 224 -9.56 -0.46 -1.36
N ARG A 225 -8.23 -0.62 -1.51
CA ARG A 225 -7.27 0.48 -1.77
C ARG A 225 -7.34 1.10 -3.18
N TYR A 226 -8.38 0.79 -3.95
CA TYR A 226 -8.73 1.42 -5.23
C TYR A 226 -10.09 2.14 -5.11
N GLY A 227 -11.16 1.41 -4.80
CA GLY A 227 -12.52 1.97 -4.75
C GLY A 227 -12.73 3.00 -3.63
N GLN A 228 -12.21 2.74 -2.42
CA GLN A 228 -12.44 3.61 -1.26
C GLN A 228 -11.73 4.98 -1.38
N PRO A 229 -10.43 5.08 -1.73
CA PRO A 229 -9.78 6.38 -1.90
C PRO A 229 -10.42 7.22 -3.02
N ALA A 230 -10.74 6.59 -4.15
CA ALA A 230 -11.37 7.26 -5.28
C ALA A 230 -12.78 7.78 -4.95
N ILE A 231 -13.62 6.98 -4.29
CA ILE A 231 -14.96 7.47 -3.92
C ILE A 231 -14.91 8.55 -2.83
N ASN A 232 -13.92 8.52 -1.93
CA ASN A 232 -13.74 9.57 -0.92
C ASN A 232 -13.39 10.91 -1.60
N ALA A 233 -12.49 10.89 -2.59
CA ALA A 233 -12.19 12.06 -3.42
C ALA A 233 -13.43 12.53 -4.20
N PHE A 234 -14.20 11.60 -4.77
CA PHE A 234 -15.45 11.90 -5.48
C PHE A 234 -16.50 12.54 -4.56
N HIS A 235 -16.74 12.01 -3.37
CA HIS A 235 -17.70 12.56 -2.42
C HIS A 235 -17.31 13.96 -1.94
N LYS A 236 -16.01 14.21 -1.73
CA LYS A 236 -15.47 15.53 -1.38
C LYS A 236 -15.74 16.54 -2.50
N LEU A 237 -15.30 16.22 -3.71
CA LEU A 237 -15.46 17.11 -4.87
C LEU A 237 -16.93 17.31 -5.26
N ALA A 238 -17.78 16.28 -5.20
CA ALA A 238 -19.23 16.44 -5.42
C ALA A 238 -19.91 17.34 -4.37
N LYS A 239 -19.57 17.20 -3.08
CA LYS A 239 -20.05 18.12 -2.02
C LYS A 239 -19.65 19.57 -2.32
N GLU A 240 -18.39 19.82 -2.73
CA GLU A 240 -17.89 21.15 -3.10
C GLU A 240 -18.61 21.76 -4.33
N LYS A 241 -19.09 20.93 -5.26
CA LYS A 241 -19.83 21.39 -6.46
C LYS A 241 -21.36 21.39 -6.28
N GLY A 242 -21.87 21.01 -5.11
CA GLY A 242 -23.31 21.01 -4.80
C GLY A 242 -24.09 19.81 -5.36
N ILE A 243 -23.41 18.69 -5.61
CA ILE A 243 -24.04 17.42 -6.05
C ILE A 243 -24.42 16.61 -4.80
N CYS A 244 -25.66 16.14 -4.74
CA CYS A 244 -26.21 15.37 -3.63
C CYS A 244 -26.10 13.85 -3.85
N PHE A 245 -25.94 13.10 -2.75
CA PHE A 245 -26.00 11.64 -2.74
C PHE A 245 -27.33 11.17 -2.14
N ASP A 246 -27.99 10.24 -2.83
CA ASP A 246 -29.26 9.65 -2.36
C ASP A 246 -29.06 8.25 -1.75
N TYR A 247 -28.08 7.51 -2.25
CA TYR A 247 -27.68 6.20 -1.70
C TYR A 247 -26.18 5.97 -1.92
N SER A 248 -25.50 5.49 -0.89
CA SER A 248 -24.08 5.13 -0.91
C SER A 248 -23.88 3.86 -0.09
N GLU A 249 -23.26 2.82 -0.66
CA GLU A 249 -22.91 1.60 0.07
C GLU A 249 -21.67 0.94 -0.57
N SER A 250 -20.79 0.41 0.28
CA SER A 250 -19.57 -0.29 -0.12
C SER A 250 -19.87 -1.71 -0.60
N LEU A 251 -18.96 -2.23 -1.44
CA LEU A 251 -18.95 -3.59 -1.95
C LEU A 251 -17.76 -4.34 -1.33
N GLU A 252 -18.05 -5.40 -0.61
CA GLU A 252 -17.09 -6.37 -0.06
C GLU A 252 -17.32 -7.73 -0.71
N GLU A 253 -16.32 -8.62 -0.66
CA GLU A 253 -16.44 -10.01 -1.10
C GLU A 253 -17.68 -10.71 -0.51
N LYS A 254 -17.96 -10.45 0.77
CA LYS A 254 -19.00 -11.09 1.58
C LYS A 254 -20.27 -10.24 1.72
N SER A 255 -20.43 -9.19 0.90
CA SER A 255 -21.65 -8.38 0.85
C SER A 255 -22.86 -9.16 0.33
N ASP A 256 -24.05 -8.85 0.86
CA ASP A 256 -25.29 -9.25 0.22
C ASP A 256 -25.60 -8.31 -0.96
N TYR A 257 -25.01 -8.63 -2.12
CA TYR A 257 -25.22 -7.92 -3.37
C TYR A 257 -26.70 -7.83 -3.78
N HIS A 258 -27.56 -8.79 -3.39
CA HIS A 258 -28.99 -8.75 -3.69
C HIS A 258 -29.73 -7.74 -2.81
N SER A 259 -29.35 -7.62 -1.53
CA SER A 259 -29.81 -6.58 -0.62
C SER A 259 -29.33 -5.19 -1.07
N ILE A 260 -28.06 -5.04 -1.47
CA ILE A 260 -27.53 -3.77 -2.03
C ILE A 260 -28.28 -3.38 -3.31
N ALA A 261 -28.45 -4.30 -4.26
CA ALA A 261 -29.25 -4.07 -5.46
C ALA A 261 -30.70 -3.69 -5.13
N SER A 262 -31.33 -4.34 -4.14
CA SER A 262 -32.71 -4.04 -3.73
C SER A 262 -32.84 -2.66 -3.07
N LYS A 263 -31.85 -2.23 -2.26
CA LYS A 263 -31.77 -0.86 -1.71
C LYS A 263 -31.57 0.17 -2.82
N LEU A 264 -30.71 -0.10 -3.79
CA LEU A 264 -30.49 0.77 -4.97
C LEU A 264 -31.79 1.02 -5.74
N TYR A 265 -32.70 0.04 -5.84
CA TYR A 265 -34.02 0.25 -6.47
C TYR A 265 -34.96 1.18 -5.69
N ASN A 266 -34.70 1.43 -4.40
CA ASN A 266 -35.43 2.41 -3.58
C ASN A 266 -34.85 3.84 -3.67
N SER A 267 -33.62 4.02 -4.17
CA SER A 267 -33.00 5.34 -4.34
C SER A 267 -33.84 6.24 -5.25
N THR A 268 -33.85 7.56 -5.04
CA THR A 268 -34.51 8.51 -5.95
C THR A 268 -33.63 8.87 -7.15
N ALA A 269 -32.30 8.72 -7.05
CA ALA A 269 -31.37 9.07 -8.10
C ALA A 269 -31.48 8.14 -9.32
N ASN A 270 -31.36 8.71 -10.52
CA ASN A 270 -31.32 7.93 -11.76
C ASN A 270 -29.89 7.59 -12.20
N VAL A 271 -28.89 8.26 -11.64
CA VAL A 271 -27.47 8.11 -11.97
C VAL A 271 -26.78 7.31 -10.87
N VAL A 272 -25.98 6.30 -11.26
CA VAL A 272 -25.22 5.47 -10.32
C VAL A 272 -23.75 5.47 -10.72
N VAL A 273 -22.91 6.06 -9.90
CA VAL A 273 -21.45 6.02 -10.03
C VAL A 273 -20.95 4.71 -9.42
N LEU A 274 -20.22 3.91 -10.20
CA LEU A 274 -19.69 2.62 -9.77
C LEU A 274 -18.17 2.60 -9.94
N PHE A 275 -17.46 2.73 -8.81
CA PHE A 275 -16.00 2.83 -8.71
C PHE A 275 -15.43 1.60 -7.98
N ALA A 276 -15.43 0.46 -8.69
CA ALA A 276 -15.26 -0.86 -8.09
C ALA A 276 -14.37 -1.79 -8.92
N SER A 277 -13.82 -2.82 -8.27
CA SER A 277 -13.08 -3.90 -8.93
C SER A 277 -13.97 -4.63 -9.91
N LEU A 278 -13.40 -5.17 -11.00
CA LEU A 278 -14.18 -5.88 -12.02
C LEU A 278 -14.96 -7.08 -11.45
N THR A 279 -14.40 -7.78 -10.46
CA THR A 279 -15.08 -8.88 -9.76
C THR A 279 -16.31 -8.38 -8.98
N ASP A 280 -16.21 -7.24 -8.29
CA ASP A 280 -17.35 -6.66 -7.55
C ASP A 280 -18.38 -6.02 -8.48
N VAL A 281 -17.94 -5.44 -9.61
CA VAL A 281 -18.81 -4.96 -10.71
C VAL A 281 -19.66 -6.12 -11.25
N ARG A 282 -19.04 -7.27 -11.57
CA ARG A 282 -19.76 -8.47 -12.04
C ARG A 282 -20.77 -8.96 -10.99
N ARG A 283 -20.37 -9.01 -9.70
CA ARG A 283 -21.26 -9.39 -8.59
C ARG A 283 -22.47 -8.46 -8.46
N ILE A 284 -22.28 -7.13 -8.48
CA ILE A 284 -23.40 -6.17 -8.34
C ILE A 284 -24.27 -6.08 -9.59
N LEU A 285 -23.71 -6.11 -10.81
CA LEU A 285 -24.50 -6.11 -12.04
C LEU A 285 -25.34 -7.39 -12.17
N SER A 286 -24.80 -8.54 -11.77
CA SER A 286 -25.57 -9.79 -11.68
C SER A 286 -26.78 -9.63 -10.76
N ALA A 287 -26.58 -9.12 -9.54
CA ALA A 287 -27.65 -8.89 -8.59
C ALA A 287 -28.68 -7.85 -9.06
N VAL A 288 -28.24 -6.72 -9.64
CA VAL A 288 -29.12 -5.69 -10.21
C VAL A 288 -29.90 -6.23 -11.41
N SER A 289 -29.29 -7.11 -12.23
CA SER A 289 -29.97 -7.75 -13.35
C SER A 289 -31.03 -8.76 -12.87
N THR A 290 -30.78 -9.47 -11.76
CA THR A 290 -31.79 -10.31 -11.09
C THR A 290 -32.96 -9.47 -10.54
N VAL A 291 -32.68 -8.36 -9.84
CA VAL A 291 -33.74 -7.48 -9.32
C VAL A 291 -34.51 -6.82 -10.48
N TYR A 292 -33.84 -6.38 -11.54
CA TYR A 292 -34.45 -5.86 -12.76
C TYR A 292 -35.41 -6.87 -13.42
N LYS A 293 -34.98 -8.13 -13.54
CA LYS A 293 -35.78 -9.21 -14.13
C LYS A 293 -37.02 -9.54 -13.28
N ASN A 294 -36.89 -9.54 -11.95
CA ASN A 294 -38.00 -9.81 -11.02
C ASN A 294 -38.91 -8.59 -10.75
N SER A 295 -38.44 -7.36 -10.97
CA SER A 295 -39.20 -6.14 -10.69
C SER A 295 -40.25 -5.83 -11.76
N ASN A 296 -41.46 -5.49 -11.32
CA ASN A 296 -42.54 -4.98 -12.18
C ASN A 296 -42.25 -3.58 -12.74
N ASN A 297 -41.38 -2.79 -12.09
CA ASN A 297 -41.15 -1.39 -12.43
C ASN A 297 -40.24 -1.20 -13.67
N LYS A 298 -39.40 -2.20 -13.99
CA LYS A 298 -38.43 -2.17 -15.11
C LYS A 298 -37.59 -0.88 -15.22
N ARG A 299 -37.38 -0.21 -14.10
CA ARG A 299 -36.47 0.94 -13.97
C ARG A 299 -35.06 0.50 -14.34
N ARG A 300 -34.36 1.37 -15.06
CA ARG A 300 -32.92 1.27 -15.36
C ARG A 300 -32.19 2.41 -14.69
N PHE A 301 -30.90 2.21 -14.44
CA PHE A 301 -29.99 3.24 -13.96
C PHE A 301 -29.12 3.73 -15.11
N LEU A 302 -28.74 5.00 -15.07
CA LEU A 302 -27.72 5.57 -15.91
C LEU A 302 -26.38 5.43 -15.18
N TRP A 303 -25.57 4.48 -15.60
CA TRP A 303 -24.29 4.20 -14.96
C TRP A 303 -23.24 5.24 -15.34
N LEU A 304 -22.43 5.65 -14.36
CA LEU A 304 -21.15 6.31 -14.57
C LEU A 304 -20.05 5.37 -14.08
N ALA A 305 -19.24 4.88 -15.02
CA ALA A 305 -18.29 3.80 -14.80
C ALA A 305 -16.86 4.32 -14.62
N SER A 306 -16.15 3.74 -13.65
CA SER A 306 -14.69 3.78 -13.60
C SER A 306 -14.06 3.02 -14.77
N ASP A 307 -12.80 3.32 -15.07
CA ASP A 307 -11.94 2.65 -16.04
C ASP A 307 -11.99 1.12 -15.93
N SER A 308 -11.90 0.57 -14.71
CA SER A 308 -11.98 -0.87 -14.40
C SER A 308 -13.16 -1.64 -14.99
N TRP A 309 -14.22 -0.96 -15.44
CA TRP A 309 -15.33 -1.57 -16.17
C TRP A 309 -15.96 -0.69 -17.25
N SER A 310 -15.30 0.38 -17.68
CA SER A 310 -15.85 1.33 -18.68
C SER A 310 -16.05 0.66 -20.04
N GLU A 311 -15.15 -0.23 -20.43
CA GLU A 311 -15.17 -0.92 -21.73
C GLU A 311 -15.93 -2.27 -21.68
N VAL A 312 -16.35 -2.73 -20.49
CA VAL A 312 -17.10 -3.98 -20.29
C VAL A 312 -18.53 -3.90 -20.85
N ASP A 313 -18.88 -4.84 -21.72
CA ASP A 313 -20.16 -4.91 -22.45
C ASP A 313 -21.24 -5.77 -21.75
N GLU A 314 -20.86 -6.48 -20.69
CA GLU A 314 -21.71 -7.37 -19.89
C GLU A 314 -22.99 -6.69 -19.37
N TYR A 315 -24.03 -7.51 -19.14
CA TYR A 315 -25.32 -7.09 -18.60
C TYR A 315 -26.01 -5.95 -19.38
N TYR A 316 -25.85 -5.93 -20.72
CA TYR A 316 -26.42 -4.92 -21.63
C TYR A 316 -27.90 -4.57 -21.39
N ASP A 317 -28.70 -5.51 -20.83
CA ASP A 317 -30.11 -5.30 -20.52
C ASP A 317 -30.36 -4.27 -19.40
N ILE A 318 -29.32 -3.97 -18.61
CA ILE A 318 -29.30 -2.94 -17.56
C ILE A 318 -28.14 -1.92 -17.71
N THR A 319 -27.10 -2.19 -18.50
CA THR A 319 -25.93 -1.29 -18.69
C THR A 319 -26.01 -0.40 -19.93
N ILE A 320 -26.97 -0.63 -20.86
CA ILE A 320 -27.17 0.24 -22.02
C ILE A 320 -27.37 1.71 -21.62
N GLY A 321 -26.61 2.61 -22.27
CA GLY A 321 -26.56 4.05 -21.96
C GLY A 321 -25.46 4.45 -20.98
N LYS A 322 -24.74 3.50 -20.37
CA LYS A 322 -23.57 3.73 -19.48
C LYS A 322 -22.62 4.78 -20.05
N TRP A 323 -22.25 5.75 -19.23
CA TRP A 323 -21.09 6.61 -19.43
C TRP A 323 -19.88 6.00 -18.72
N GLY A 324 -18.68 6.13 -19.28
CA GLY A 324 -17.47 5.58 -18.69
C GLY A 324 -16.25 6.47 -18.92
N THR A 325 -15.32 6.45 -17.96
CA THR A 325 -14.00 7.09 -18.06
C THR A 325 -12.95 6.03 -18.37
N ALA A 326 -12.35 6.02 -19.55
CA ALA A 326 -11.25 5.10 -19.90
C ALA A 326 -9.95 5.88 -20.12
N PRO A 327 -8.75 5.35 -19.78
CA PRO A 327 -7.49 6.03 -20.06
C PRO A 327 -7.29 6.25 -21.57
N SER A 328 -6.61 7.34 -21.94
CA SER A 328 -6.44 7.76 -23.34
C SER A 328 -5.33 6.98 -24.06
N SER A 329 -5.52 5.67 -24.20
CA SER A 329 -4.62 4.78 -24.94
C SER A 329 -4.84 4.82 -26.47
N PRO A 330 -3.79 4.98 -27.30
CA PRO A 330 -3.88 4.88 -28.76
C PRO A 330 -3.80 3.42 -29.25
N TYR A 331 -4.38 3.16 -30.43
CA TYR A 331 -4.26 1.88 -31.12
C TYR A 331 -2.81 1.63 -31.59
N VAL A 332 -2.30 0.41 -31.41
CA VAL A 332 -0.92 0.04 -31.75
C VAL A 332 -0.92 -1.03 -32.85
N GLU A 333 -0.85 -0.57 -34.10
CA GLU A 333 -0.86 -1.38 -35.32
C GLU A 333 0.21 -2.49 -35.32
N GLY A 334 1.46 -2.16 -34.99
CA GLY A 334 2.56 -3.14 -34.95
C GLY A 334 2.43 -4.21 -33.86
N PHE A 335 1.71 -3.92 -32.76
CA PHE A 335 1.39 -4.95 -31.75
C PHE A 335 0.34 -5.92 -32.29
N ASN A 336 -0.70 -5.42 -32.99
CA ASN A 336 -1.64 -6.29 -33.67
C ASN A 336 -0.96 -7.14 -34.74
N GLU A 337 -0.03 -6.57 -35.52
CA GLU A 337 0.76 -7.35 -36.49
C GLU A 337 1.56 -8.47 -35.81
N TYR A 338 2.21 -8.21 -34.66
CA TYR A 338 2.86 -9.22 -33.82
C TYR A 338 1.86 -10.28 -33.30
N TYR A 339 0.81 -9.84 -32.63
CA TYR A 339 -0.19 -10.68 -31.97
C TYR A 339 -0.95 -11.58 -32.95
N SER A 340 -1.14 -11.11 -34.19
CA SER A 340 -1.75 -11.86 -35.29
C SER A 340 -1.00 -13.15 -35.66
N GLN A 341 0.30 -13.23 -35.36
CA GLN A 341 1.20 -14.34 -35.71
C GLN A 341 1.36 -15.36 -34.56
N LEU A 342 0.83 -15.05 -33.37
CA LEU A 342 0.96 -15.91 -32.20
C LEU A 342 -0.08 -17.03 -32.21
N THR A 343 0.41 -18.26 -32.07
CA THR A 343 -0.40 -19.47 -31.86
C THR A 343 0.23 -20.29 -30.73
N PRO A 344 -0.50 -21.28 -30.16
CA PRO A 344 0.08 -22.25 -29.23
C PRO A 344 1.20 -23.12 -29.79
N SER A 345 1.58 -22.99 -31.08
CA SER A 345 2.74 -23.65 -31.67
C SER A 345 3.90 -22.70 -31.98
N SER A 346 3.65 -21.40 -32.21
CA SER A 346 4.70 -20.39 -32.44
C SER A 346 5.15 -19.66 -31.16
N ASN A 347 4.27 -19.48 -30.17
CA ASN A 347 4.64 -18.90 -28.87
C ASN A 347 4.99 -20.02 -27.88
N ARG A 348 6.30 -20.23 -27.67
CA ARG A 348 6.85 -21.11 -26.60
C ARG A 348 7.49 -20.33 -25.45
N ARG A 349 7.64 -19.02 -25.62
CA ARG A 349 8.20 -18.09 -24.64
C ARG A 349 7.25 -17.87 -23.47
N ASN A 350 5.96 -17.69 -23.74
CA ASN A 350 4.92 -17.45 -22.72
C ASN A 350 4.17 -18.74 -22.37
N PRO A 351 4.32 -19.29 -21.15
CA PRO A 351 3.69 -20.55 -20.75
C PRO A 351 2.16 -20.47 -20.64
N TRP A 352 1.62 -19.27 -20.41
CA TRP A 352 0.19 -19.04 -20.19
C TRP A 352 -0.58 -18.77 -21.51
N PHE A 353 0.13 -18.50 -22.61
CA PHE A 353 -0.48 -18.16 -23.90
C PHE A 353 -1.39 -19.26 -24.45
N GLU A 354 -1.00 -20.54 -24.37
CA GLU A 354 -1.83 -21.64 -24.88
C GLU A 354 -3.18 -21.74 -24.15
N GLN A 355 -3.20 -21.53 -22.83
CA GLN A 355 -4.42 -21.56 -22.05
C GLN A 355 -5.30 -20.32 -22.33
N SER A 356 -4.70 -19.13 -22.51
CA SER A 356 -5.42 -17.92 -22.91
C SER A 356 -6.08 -18.05 -24.28
N TYR A 357 -5.33 -18.54 -25.29
CA TYR A 357 -5.84 -18.83 -26.63
C TYR A 357 -7.04 -19.80 -26.59
N ARG A 358 -6.93 -20.87 -25.78
CA ARG A 358 -8.01 -21.87 -25.60
C ARG A 358 -9.26 -21.28 -24.94
N LEU A 359 -9.11 -20.30 -24.05
CA LEU A 359 -10.23 -19.55 -23.44
C LEU A 359 -10.92 -18.61 -24.45
N PHE A 360 -10.15 -17.90 -25.27
CA PHE A 360 -10.67 -16.99 -26.30
C PHE A 360 -11.50 -17.74 -27.37
N TYR A 361 -10.92 -18.78 -27.97
CA TYR A 361 -11.58 -19.57 -29.02
C TYR A 361 -12.54 -20.66 -28.53
N LYS A 362 -12.58 -20.93 -27.21
CA LYS A 362 -13.49 -21.88 -26.54
C LYS A 362 -13.48 -23.28 -27.17
N ASN A 363 -12.43 -24.03 -26.88
CA ASN A 363 -12.15 -25.40 -27.38
C ASN A 363 -11.75 -25.47 -28.87
N CYS A 364 -10.77 -24.65 -29.29
CA CYS A 364 -10.05 -24.90 -30.53
C CYS A 364 -9.44 -26.33 -30.55
N THR A 365 -9.46 -26.99 -31.71
CA THR A 365 -8.91 -28.35 -31.86
C THR A 365 -7.53 -28.35 -32.54
N ASN A 366 -7.33 -27.45 -33.50
CA ASN A 366 -6.03 -27.25 -34.17
C ASN A 366 -5.32 -25.98 -33.70
N CYS A 367 -6.08 -24.94 -33.30
CA CYS A 367 -5.55 -23.71 -32.70
C CYS A 367 -4.53 -23.00 -33.62
N THR A 368 -4.97 -22.66 -34.84
CA THR A 368 -4.16 -22.05 -35.91
C THR A 368 -4.81 -20.78 -36.50
N GLU A 369 -5.82 -20.26 -35.83
CA GLU A 369 -6.57 -19.06 -36.17
C GLU A 369 -5.86 -17.82 -35.64
N SER A 370 -5.88 -16.70 -36.38
CA SER A 370 -5.28 -15.45 -35.93
C SER A 370 -6.24 -14.72 -34.98
N ILE A 371 -5.79 -14.43 -33.74
CA ILE A 371 -6.65 -13.79 -32.72
C ILE A 371 -7.20 -12.45 -33.24
N THR A 372 -6.38 -11.67 -33.92
CA THR A 372 -6.75 -10.34 -34.44
C THR A 372 -7.75 -10.37 -35.60
N ASP A 373 -7.87 -11.49 -36.31
CA ASP A 373 -8.90 -11.69 -37.36
C ASP A 373 -10.29 -12.00 -36.77
N SER A 374 -10.37 -12.23 -35.45
CA SER A 374 -11.63 -12.52 -34.76
C SER A 374 -12.50 -11.28 -34.63
N ALA A 375 -13.77 -11.37 -35.03
CA ALA A 375 -14.76 -10.30 -34.81
C ALA A 375 -15.07 -10.03 -33.32
N ASN A 376 -14.53 -10.84 -32.40
CA ASN A 376 -14.59 -10.63 -30.95
C ASN A 376 -13.31 -10.00 -30.38
N TYR A 377 -12.29 -9.75 -31.21
CA TYR A 377 -11.04 -9.15 -30.77
C TYR A 377 -11.13 -7.62 -30.82
N ILE A 378 -10.74 -6.99 -29.72
CA ILE A 378 -10.52 -5.55 -29.58
C ILE A 378 -9.22 -5.42 -28.79
N GLN A 379 -8.26 -4.66 -29.31
CA GLN A 379 -6.99 -4.40 -28.63
C GLN A 379 -7.23 -3.79 -27.25
N HIS A 380 -6.52 -4.28 -26.24
CA HIS A 380 -6.75 -3.84 -24.87
C HIS A 380 -6.25 -2.41 -24.64
N SER A 381 -6.99 -1.62 -23.86
CA SER A 381 -6.65 -0.21 -23.63
C SER A 381 -5.41 -0.01 -22.75
N LEU A 382 -4.83 -1.08 -22.17
CA LEU A 382 -3.59 -1.00 -21.40
C LEU A 382 -2.32 -1.35 -22.19
N ASP A 383 -2.42 -2.03 -23.35
CA ASP A 383 -1.26 -2.50 -24.14
C ASP A 383 -0.25 -1.38 -24.43
N ALA A 384 -0.75 -0.24 -24.92
CA ALA A 384 0.09 0.92 -25.24
C ALA A 384 0.79 1.50 -23.98
N LEU A 385 0.14 1.45 -22.82
CA LEU A 385 0.67 1.97 -21.55
C LEU A 385 1.72 1.02 -20.95
N ALA A 386 1.54 -0.28 -21.16
CA ALA A 386 2.51 -1.32 -20.83
C ALA A 386 3.78 -1.17 -21.67
N ILE A 387 3.64 -0.96 -22.99
CA ILE A 387 4.78 -0.69 -23.88
C ILE A 387 5.47 0.64 -23.52
N ASP A 388 4.70 1.71 -23.26
CA ASP A 388 5.23 3.00 -22.81
C ASP A 388 6.05 2.87 -21.50
N ALA A 389 5.73 1.91 -20.62
CA ALA A 389 6.50 1.62 -19.40
C ALA A 389 7.86 0.95 -19.70
N VAL A 390 7.91 -0.02 -20.62
CA VAL A 390 9.18 -0.64 -21.06
C VAL A 390 10.08 0.40 -21.74
N TYR A 391 9.51 1.19 -22.66
CA TYR A 391 10.24 2.29 -23.31
C TYR A 391 10.74 3.34 -22.31
N THR A 392 10.02 3.59 -21.21
CA THR A 392 10.48 4.51 -20.15
C THR A 392 11.76 4.01 -19.50
N ILE A 393 11.85 2.71 -19.18
CA ILE A 393 13.07 2.11 -18.60
C ILE A 393 14.21 2.16 -19.63
N ALA A 394 13.96 1.77 -20.89
CA ALA A 394 14.98 1.80 -21.93
C ALA A 394 15.53 3.22 -22.19
N ASN A 395 14.66 4.24 -22.24
CA ASN A 395 15.10 5.64 -22.36
C ASN A 395 15.87 6.14 -21.12
N ALA A 396 15.53 5.67 -19.92
CA ALA A 396 16.28 6.00 -18.70
C ALA A 396 17.70 5.39 -18.71
N PHE A 397 17.84 4.14 -19.18
CA PHE A 397 19.14 3.49 -19.42
C PHE A 397 19.95 4.21 -20.50
N GLU A 398 19.34 4.51 -21.64
CA GLU A 398 19.96 5.26 -22.74
C GLU A 398 20.46 6.65 -22.30
N ALA A 399 19.70 7.34 -21.44
CA ALA A 399 20.09 8.62 -20.83
C ALA A 399 21.22 8.48 -19.80
N PHE A 400 21.29 7.36 -19.07
CA PHE A 400 22.45 7.04 -18.23
C PHE A 400 23.69 6.77 -19.08
N PHE A 401 23.60 5.94 -20.12
CA PHE A 401 24.73 5.59 -20.98
C PHE A 401 25.31 6.81 -21.70
N LYS A 402 24.46 7.62 -22.34
CA LYS A 402 24.85 8.88 -23.03
C LYS A 402 25.56 9.90 -22.14
N LYS A 403 25.41 9.82 -20.81
CA LYS A 403 25.96 10.78 -19.85
C LYS A 403 27.18 10.25 -19.09
N ASN A 404 27.25 8.95 -18.80
CA ASN A 404 28.20 8.39 -17.84
C ASN A 404 29.14 7.32 -18.44
N CYS A 405 28.99 6.95 -19.71
CA CYS A 405 29.78 5.90 -20.35
C CYS A 405 30.47 6.39 -21.62
N ASP A 406 31.59 5.77 -21.95
CA ASP A 406 32.29 6.02 -23.21
C ASP A 406 31.65 5.26 -24.38
N PHE A 407 31.89 5.73 -25.61
CA PHE A 407 31.40 5.09 -26.84
C PHE A 407 32.57 4.50 -27.65
N PRO A 408 32.50 3.22 -28.11
CA PRO A 408 31.40 2.27 -27.90
C PRO A 408 31.27 1.82 -26.44
N ILE A 409 30.05 1.55 -26.00
CA ILE A 409 29.73 1.21 -24.61
C ILE A 409 30.39 -0.12 -24.25
N VAL A 410 31.14 -0.13 -23.15
CA VAL A 410 31.57 -1.34 -22.45
C VAL A 410 30.77 -1.44 -21.16
N TRP A 411 29.84 -2.39 -21.13
CA TRP A 411 28.90 -2.62 -20.04
C TRP A 411 29.25 -3.91 -19.28
N TYR A 412 29.03 -3.88 -17.97
CA TYR A 412 29.19 -5.02 -17.06
C TYR A 412 27.84 -5.29 -16.38
N PRO A 413 26.98 -6.17 -16.94
CA PRO A 413 25.61 -6.39 -16.47
C PRO A 413 25.49 -6.70 -14.98
N GLN A 414 26.33 -7.62 -14.49
CA GLN A 414 26.36 -8.09 -13.10
C GLN A 414 26.54 -6.95 -12.10
N ASN A 415 27.56 -6.12 -12.32
CA ASN A 415 27.88 -4.97 -11.47
C ASN A 415 27.06 -3.71 -11.86
N ARG A 416 26.13 -3.83 -12.83
CA ARG A 416 25.37 -2.74 -13.47
C ARG A 416 26.24 -1.50 -13.72
N SER A 417 27.42 -1.66 -14.32
CA SER A 417 28.40 -0.58 -14.45
C SER A 417 29.06 -0.46 -15.83
N CYS A 418 29.53 0.74 -16.16
CA CYS A 418 30.30 1.03 -17.38
C CYS A 418 31.56 1.83 -17.08
N ILE A 419 32.47 1.91 -18.04
CA ILE A 419 33.70 2.73 -17.97
C ILE A 419 33.45 4.13 -18.58
N SER A 420 34.05 5.15 -17.96
CA SER A 420 34.11 6.52 -18.44
C SER A 420 35.55 6.98 -18.75
N ASN A 421 35.70 8.09 -19.49
CA ASN A 421 36.95 8.63 -20.04
C ASN A 421 38.11 8.79 -19.02
N ASN A 422 37.82 8.82 -17.72
CA ASN A 422 38.81 8.90 -16.63
C ASN A 422 39.22 7.51 -16.07
N SER A 423 38.83 6.42 -16.73
CA SER A 423 38.92 5.02 -16.24
C SER A 423 38.13 4.72 -14.96
N ASN A 424 37.17 5.58 -14.59
CA ASN A 424 36.26 5.35 -13.47
C ASN A 424 35.07 4.50 -13.90
N TYR A 425 34.73 3.51 -13.08
CA TYR A 425 33.46 2.78 -13.16
C TYR A 425 32.31 3.67 -12.70
N ASN A 426 31.26 3.78 -13.52
CA ASN A 426 29.99 4.39 -13.14
C ASN A 426 28.94 3.26 -12.99
N THR A 427 28.46 3.05 -11.77
CA THR A 427 27.43 2.05 -11.44
C THR A 427 26.04 2.68 -11.47
N LEU A 428 25.10 2.03 -12.16
CA LEU A 428 23.69 2.38 -12.17
C LEU A 428 22.99 1.72 -10.97
N THR A 429 22.91 2.46 -9.87
CA THR A 429 22.08 2.08 -8.72
C THR A 429 20.60 2.36 -9.01
N GLY A 430 19.68 1.66 -8.34
CA GLY A 430 18.24 1.96 -8.44
C GLY A 430 17.87 3.38 -7.99
N GLU A 431 18.62 3.94 -7.03
CA GLU A 431 18.54 5.34 -6.60
C GLU A 431 18.89 6.33 -7.72
N ASN A 432 19.90 6.02 -8.54
CA ASN A 432 20.23 6.84 -9.70
C ASN A 432 19.28 6.57 -10.88
N LEU A 433 18.85 5.32 -11.10
CA LEU A 433 17.90 4.97 -12.16
C LEU A 433 16.55 5.66 -11.97
N LYS A 434 16.04 5.75 -10.74
CA LYS A 434 14.90 6.59 -10.35
C LYS A 434 15.05 8.02 -10.89
N ASP A 435 16.21 8.65 -10.70
CA ASP A 435 16.45 10.02 -11.17
C ASP A 435 16.56 10.12 -12.69
N TYR A 436 16.88 9.05 -13.42
CA TYR A 436 16.75 9.03 -14.88
C TYR A 436 15.28 8.90 -15.29
N ILE A 437 14.53 7.96 -14.69
CA ILE A 437 13.07 7.78 -14.92
C ILE A 437 12.30 9.08 -14.66
N GLN A 438 12.55 9.73 -13.52
CA GLN A 438 11.92 11.01 -13.13
C GLN A 438 12.19 12.17 -14.11
N ARG A 439 13.23 12.05 -14.95
CA ARG A 439 13.64 13.05 -15.94
C ARG A 439 13.46 12.55 -17.39
N THR A 440 12.90 11.37 -17.62
CA THR A 440 12.64 10.88 -18.97
C THR A 440 11.60 11.78 -19.62
N ASN A 441 11.95 12.33 -20.79
CA ASN A 441 11.04 13.13 -21.62
C ASN A 441 11.25 12.66 -23.06
N PHE A 442 10.30 11.87 -23.56
CA PHE A 442 10.34 11.33 -24.92
C PHE A 442 8.94 11.27 -25.52
N THR A 443 8.87 11.34 -26.85
CA THR A 443 7.69 10.92 -27.59
C THR A 443 7.84 9.41 -27.83
N SER A 444 6.95 8.62 -27.23
CA SER A 444 6.90 7.18 -27.45
C SER A 444 6.40 6.87 -28.86
N PHE A 445 6.60 5.63 -29.32
CA PHE A 445 6.11 5.15 -30.61
C PHE A 445 4.57 5.22 -30.73
N THR A 446 3.85 5.24 -29.59
CA THR A 446 2.41 5.54 -29.42
C THR A 446 2.03 6.99 -29.77
N GLN A 447 3.00 7.86 -30.01
CA GLN A 447 2.89 9.33 -30.07
C GLN A 447 2.52 10.00 -28.73
N ASN A 448 2.45 9.24 -27.62
CA ASN A 448 2.35 9.83 -26.29
C ASN A 448 3.65 10.56 -25.93
N ILE A 449 3.54 11.75 -25.35
CA ILE A 449 4.66 12.42 -24.68
C ILE A 449 4.71 11.87 -23.26
N ILE A 450 5.72 11.04 -22.97
CA ILE A 450 5.97 10.50 -21.64
C ILE A 450 6.93 11.43 -20.91
N ASN A 451 6.42 12.03 -19.84
CA ASN A 451 7.15 12.90 -18.91
C ASN A 451 6.43 12.84 -17.55
N PHE A 452 7.18 12.70 -16.47
CA PHE A 452 6.62 12.57 -15.12
C PHE A 452 6.53 13.91 -14.38
N ASP A 453 5.46 14.10 -13.63
CA ASP A 453 5.32 15.18 -12.65
C ASP A 453 6.16 14.89 -11.37
N SER A 454 6.08 15.78 -10.38
CA SER A 454 6.76 15.61 -9.09
C SER A 454 6.27 14.41 -8.27
N GLU A 455 5.05 13.93 -8.54
CA GLU A 455 4.41 12.80 -7.87
C GLU A 455 4.63 11.46 -8.60
N GLY A 456 5.31 11.47 -9.75
CA GLY A 456 5.60 10.28 -10.55
C GLY A 456 4.47 9.87 -11.50
N ASN A 457 3.52 10.75 -11.77
CA ASN A 457 2.42 10.55 -12.72
C ASN A 457 2.77 11.09 -14.11
N ILE A 458 2.16 10.52 -15.15
CA ILE A 458 2.03 11.19 -16.46
C ILE A 458 0.83 12.17 -16.49
N GLU A 459 0.80 13.05 -17.49
CA GLU A 459 -0.30 13.99 -17.76
C GLU A 459 -1.65 13.25 -17.94
N GLY A 460 -2.63 13.57 -17.09
CA GLY A 460 -3.93 12.90 -17.05
C GLY A 460 -4.79 13.11 -18.29
N LYS A 461 -5.02 12.04 -19.06
CA LYS A 461 -5.85 12.04 -20.28
C LYS A 461 -6.85 10.87 -20.26
N TYR A 462 -8.14 11.20 -20.23
CA TYR A 462 -9.24 10.24 -20.26
C TYR A 462 -10.14 10.42 -21.48
N LYS A 463 -10.61 9.32 -22.05
CA LYS A 463 -11.73 9.24 -22.99
C LYS A 463 -13.03 9.15 -22.19
N ILE A 464 -14.04 9.92 -22.58
CA ILE A 464 -15.42 9.72 -22.12
C ILE A 464 -16.14 8.83 -23.13
N LEU A 465 -16.50 7.63 -22.71
CA LEU A 465 -17.24 6.64 -23.50
C LEU A 465 -18.74 6.75 -23.20
N ASN A 466 -19.60 6.48 -24.18
CA ASN A 466 -21.03 6.27 -23.95
C ASN A 466 -21.55 5.06 -24.72
N TYR A 467 -22.15 4.11 -24.00
CA TYR A 467 -22.49 2.79 -24.52
C TYR A 467 -23.88 2.77 -25.18
N GLN A 468 -23.91 2.87 -26.51
CA GLN A 468 -25.14 2.98 -27.30
C GLN A 468 -25.35 1.76 -28.22
N LEU A 469 -26.62 1.43 -28.50
CA LEU A 469 -26.97 0.49 -29.58
C LEU A 469 -26.69 1.15 -30.93
N ASN A 470 -25.64 0.72 -31.63
CA ASN A 470 -25.42 1.16 -32.99
C ASN A 470 -26.50 0.57 -33.92
N THR A 471 -27.15 1.44 -34.71
CA THR A 471 -28.14 1.08 -35.73
C THR A 471 -27.81 1.66 -37.10
N SER A 472 -26.54 1.96 -37.39
CA SER A 472 -26.08 2.35 -38.73
C SER A 472 -24.63 1.90 -39.00
N THR A 473 -24.38 1.48 -40.23
CA THR A 473 -23.06 1.09 -40.73
C THR A 473 -22.49 2.19 -41.64
N ASP A 474 -21.77 3.18 -41.09
CA ASP A 474 -20.71 3.94 -41.80
C ASP A 474 -19.99 4.99 -40.93
N CYS A 475 -18.72 5.28 -41.29
CA CYS A 475 -17.80 6.33 -40.78
C CYS A 475 -17.32 6.23 -39.30
N ASN A 476 -16.10 6.62 -38.84
CA ASN A 476 -14.88 7.35 -39.32
C ASN A 476 -14.59 8.71 -38.61
N GLU A 477 -13.74 8.65 -37.55
CA GLU A 477 -12.75 9.65 -37.03
C GLU A 477 -13.07 11.10 -36.50
N LYS A 478 -12.43 11.45 -35.35
CA LYS A 478 -11.84 12.76 -34.88
C LYS A 478 -12.75 13.94 -34.38
N CYS A 479 -12.41 14.86 -33.43
CA CYS A 479 -11.43 15.00 -32.28
C CYS A 479 -11.59 16.36 -31.45
N VAL A 480 -10.73 16.64 -30.42
CA VAL A 480 -10.36 17.96 -29.73
C VAL A 480 -11.24 18.47 -28.53
N ALA A 481 -10.88 19.30 -27.50
CA ALA A 481 -9.74 19.58 -26.52
C ALA A 481 -10.04 20.89 -25.66
N ILE A 482 -9.33 21.51 -24.65
CA ILE A 482 -8.55 21.24 -23.37
C ILE A 482 -8.17 22.61 -22.67
N LYS A 483 -8.19 22.83 -21.31
CA LYS A 483 -7.31 23.78 -20.49
C LYS A 483 -7.49 23.87 -18.92
N GLU A 484 -6.58 24.59 -18.21
CA GLU A 484 -6.02 24.28 -16.82
C GLU A 484 -5.37 25.49 -16.02
N VAL A 485 -4.88 25.36 -14.73
CA VAL A 485 -3.78 26.12 -13.95
C VAL A 485 -3.68 25.88 -12.37
N ALA A 486 -2.48 25.83 -11.71
CA ALA A 486 -2.17 25.67 -10.21
C ALA A 486 -0.87 26.45 -9.67
N SER A 487 -0.15 26.37 -8.49
CA SER A 487 -0.01 25.62 -7.16
C SER A 487 0.96 26.36 -6.10
N ILE A 488 1.48 25.80 -4.94
CA ILE A 488 2.79 26.05 -4.15
C ILE A 488 2.85 25.96 -2.53
N SER A 489 4.03 25.62 -1.88
CA SER A 489 4.38 25.27 -0.43
C SER A 489 5.72 25.93 0.18
N GLN A 490 6.52 25.64 1.28
CA GLN A 490 6.72 24.63 2.43
C GLN A 490 7.88 25.02 3.49
N ALA A 491 8.13 24.27 4.64
CA ALA A 491 9.43 23.94 5.39
C ALA A 491 9.93 24.49 6.83
N THR A 492 10.80 23.72 7.58
CA THR A 492 11.32 23.84 9.03
C THR A 492 12.75 23.19 9.36
N ALA A 493 13.27 23.04 10.65
CA ALA A 493 14.67 22.60 11.07
C ALA A 493 14.92 21.94 12.52
N LYS A 494 16.18 21.53 12.94
CA LYS A 494 16.57 20.57 14.08
C LYS A 494 17.90 20.75 14.92
N TYR A 495 18.17 19.92 15.98
CA TYR A 495 19.42 19.81 16.86
C TYR A 495 19.83 18.33 17.32
N ASN A 496 20.78 18.12 18.30
CA ASN A 496 21.62 16.89 18.51
C ASN A 496 21.92 16.46 20.01
N TYR A 497 22.28 15.19 20.32
CA TYR A 497 22.54 14.62 21.69
C TYR A 497 23.50 13.38 21.79
N ASP A 498 23.68 12.86 23.02
CA ASP A 498 24.71 11.96 23.59
C ASP A 498 24.07 11.05 24.72
N GLU A 499 24.59 9.92 25.27
CA GLU A 499 25.85 9.14 25.08
C GLU A 499 25.81 7.62 25.53
N GLU A 500 25.11 7.21 26.62
CA GLU A 500 25.42 5.95 27.39
C GLU A 500 24.60 4.67 27.06
N SER A 501 23.49 4.77 26.31
CA SER A 501 22.89 3.65 25.58
C SER A 501 23.31 3.75 24.11
N GLU A 502 23.32 2.66 23.34
CA GLU A 502 23.66 2.80 21.91
C GLU A 502 22.48 3.46 21.18
N LEU A 503 22.60 4.77 21.00
CA LEU A 503 21.62 5.63 20.37
C LEU A 503 21.68 5.41 18.86
N LEU A 504 20.58 4.89 18.32
CA LEU A 504 20.37 4.77 16.89
C LEU A 504 20.10 6.17 16.35
N MET A 505 20.95 6.66 15.45
CA MET A 505 20.87 8.01 14.90
C MET A 505 20.58 7.99 13.40
N THR A 506 19.61 8.80 12.99
CA THR A 506 19.32 9.08 11.58
C THR A 506 20.43 9.95 10.95
N LEU A 507 20.53 9.94 9.63
CA LEU A 507 21.50 10.74 8.88
C LEU A 507 21.39 12.27 9.09
N ASP A 508 20.27 12.76 9.62
CA ASP A 508 20.07 14.16 10.02
C ASP A 508 20.32 14.43 11.51
N GLY A 509 20.93 13.48 12.24
CA GLY A 509 21.38 13.64 13.64
C GLY A 509 20.29 13.43 14.70
N ARG A 510 19.06 13.05 14.31
CA ARG A 510 17.99 12.73 15.27
C ARG A 510 18.16 11.29 15.76
N ILE A 511 18.00 11.09 17.06
CA ILE A 511 17.83 9.77 17.67
C ILE A 511 16.54 9.11 17.12
N SER A 512 16.68 8.02 16.38
CA SER A 512 15.59 7.12 15.96
C SER A 512 15.23 6.07 16.99
N GLY A 513 16.18 5.67 17.82
CA GLY A 513 15.96 4.59 18.78
C GLY A 513 17.08 4.40 19.77
N MET A 514 16.96 3.36 20.59
CA MET A 514 17.96 2.91 21.55
C MET A 514 17.99 1.39 21.59
N LYS A 515 19.19 0.80 21.69
CA LYS A 515 19.35 -0.66 21.81
C LYS A 515 20.25 -1.08 22.98
N ASN A 516 20.01 -2.30 23.43
CA ASN A 516 20.77 -3.01 24.46
C ASN A 516 20.68 -4.51 24.11
N ARG A 517 21.50 -4.94 23.14
CA ARG A 517 21.56 -6.31 22.61
C ARG A 517 22.75 -7.11 23.16
N ILE A 518 23.84 -6.42 23.50
CA ILE A 518 25.13 -7.02 23.88
C ILE A 518 25.02 -7.73 25.24
N GLY A 519 25.42 -9.01 25.27
CA GLY A 519 25.40 -9.81 26.50
C GLY A 519 24.00 -10.06 27.04
N LYS A 520 23.04 -10.33 26.15
CA LYS A 520 21.63 -10.64 26.45
C LYS A 520 21.25 -11.96 25.82
N ASP A 521 20.42 -12.74 26.51
CA ASP A 521 20.07 -14.08 26.06
C ASP A 521 18.89 -14.07 25.07
N ILE A 522 18.00 -13.07 25.20
CA ILE A 522 16.85 -12.81 24.30
C ILE A 522 16.73 -11.29 24.14
N VAL A 523 16.41 -10.78 22.94
CA VAL A 523 16.12 -9.36 22.72
C VAL A 523 14.69 -9.18 22.22
N ILE A 524 13.96 -8.21 22.77
CA ILE A 524 12.61 -7.85 22.33
C ILE A 524 12.64 -6.47 21.65
N GLY A 525 12.07 -6.39 20.45
CA GLY A 525 11.94 -5.16 19.69
C GLY A 525 10.77 -4.31 20.19
N GLY A 526 10.84 -2.99 20.03
CA GLY A 526 9.75 -2.07 20.37
C GLY A 526 9.51 -1.04 19.28
N LEU A 527 8.25 -0.86 18.87
CA LEU A 527 7.82 0.19 17.94
C LEU A 527 6.92 1.19 18.66
N VAL A 528 7.50 2.29 19.13
CA VAL A 528 6.83 3.34 19.92
C VAL A 528 6.48 4.58 19.10
N ARG A 529 5.73 5.52 19.67
CA ARG A 529 5.22 6.74 18.99
C ARG A 529 5.62 8.03 19.71
N VAL A 530 6.91 8.30 19.85
CA VAL A 530 7.40 9.42 20.66
C VAL A 530 7.20 10.76 19.94
N HIS A 531 7.61 10.85 18.66
CA HIS A 531 7.57 12.10 17.90
C HIS A 531 6.40 12.20 16.91
N LYS A 532 6.09 13.45 16.51
CA LYS A 532 5.28 13.72 15.31
C LYS A 532 6.10 13.49 14.04
N SER A 533 5.42 13.30 12.92
CA SER A 533 6.00 13.33 11.58
C SER A 533 5.42 14.46 10.75
N GLU A 534 6.26 15.08 9.92
CA GLU A 534 5.86 16.05 8.91
C GLU A 534 6.56 15.67 7.59
N ASN A 535 5.80 15.47 6.50
CA ASN A 535 6.34 15.13 5.18
C ASN A 535 7.29 13.90 5.20
N GLY A 536 6.89 12.82 5.87
CA GLY A 536 7.66 11.57 5.93
C GLY A 536 8.88 11.59 6.83
N LYS A 537 9.07 12.65 7.63
CA LYS A 537 10.21 12.77 8.53
C LYS A 537 9.75 13.05 9.94
N CYS A 538 10.35 12.34 10.89
CA CYS A 538 10.24 12.63 12.30
C CYS A 538 10.70 14.07 12.59
N VAL A 539 9.80 14.89 13.12
CA VAL A 539 10.12 16.23 13.62
C VAL A 539 10.45 16.16 15.11
N ASP A 540 11.26 17.10 15.57
CA ASP A 540 11.76 17.15 16.95
C ASP A 540 10.71 17.74 17.92
N ALA A 541 9.53 17.12 17.91
CA ALA A 541 8.36 17.48 18.70
C ALA A 541 7.68 16.21 19.25
N ILE A 542 7.84 15.97 20.54
CA ILE A 542 7.16 14.87 21.27
C ILE A 542 5.64 15.09 21.22
N ILE A 543 4.88 14.01 21.03
CA ILE A 543 3.41 14.08 20.88
C ILE A 543 2.72 14.43 22.19
N GLU A 544 2.91 13.60 23.22
CA GLU A 544 2.22 13.71 24.50
C GLU A 544 2.94 12.90 25.59
N HIS A 545 2.59 13.15 26.86
CA HIS A 545 3.16 12.45 28.02
C HIS A 545 2.94 10.93 27.99
N LYS A 546 1.72 10.48 27.67
CA LYS A 546 1.33 9.06 27.56
C LYS A 546 2.25 8.26 26.63
N SER A 547 2.79 8.89 25.58
CA SER A 547 3.70 8.22 24.62
C SER A 547 5.09 7.91 25.18
N VAL A 548 5.52 8.61 26.24
CA VAL A 548 6.74 8.29 27.00
C VAL A 548 6.41 7.38 28.19
N GLU A 549 5.23 7.53 28.80
CA GLU A 549 4.73 6.65 29.86
C GLU A 549 4.63 5.20 29.39
N ASN A 550 4.01 4.95 28.23
CA ASN A 550 3.94 3.61 27.64
C ASN A 550 5.34 3.05 27.31
N LEU A 551 6.33 3.89 26.99
CA LEU A 551 7.72 3.44 26.78
C LEU A 551 8.37 3.01 28.10
N GLU A 552 8.22 3.81 29.16
CA GLU A 552 8.68 3.43 30.50
C GLU A 552 7.96 2.16 31.02
N ALA A 553 6.70 1.92 30.64
CA ALA A 553 5.99 0.67 30.92
C ALA A 553 6.63 -0.55 30.23
N LEU A 554 7.09 -0.41 28.97
CA LEU A 554 7.86 -1.46 28.29
C LEU A 554 9.22 -1.71 28.97
N LEU A 555 9.92 -0.66 29.40
CA LEU A 555 11.20 -0.79 30.12
C LEU A 555 11.03 -1.42 31.51
N TYR A 556 9.99 -1.03 32.24
CA TYR A 556 9.62 -1.61 33.53
C TYR A 556 9.30 -3.11 33.42
N ALA A 557 8.57 -3.53 32.38
CA ALA A 557 8.28 -4.95 32.13
C ALA A 557 9.57 -5.77 31.98
N ILE A 558 10.53 -5.29 31.17
CA ILE A 558 11.85 -5.91 30.99
C ILE A 558 12.60 -6.01 32.33
N ASP A 559 12.57 -4.95 33.14
CA ASP A 559 13.33 -4.89 34.39
C ASP A 559 12.72 -5.78 35.50
N VAL A 560 11.38 -5.88 35.54
CA VAL A 560 10.66 -6.83 36.42
C VAL A 560 10.97 -8.27 36.01
N ILE A 561 10.92 -8.58 34.72
CA ILE A 561 11.20 -9.92 34.17
C ILE A 561 12.65 -10.34 34.45
N ASN A 562 13.61 -9.44 34.25
CA ASN A 562 15.02 -9.66 34.57
C ASN A 562 15.30 -9.79 36.08
N SER A 563 14.37 -9.35 36.94
CA SER A 563 14.50 -9.42 38.39
C SER A 563 13.83 -10.64 39.02
N ASP A 564 12.91 -11.32 38.32
CA ASP A 564 12.20 -12.50 38.82
C ASP A 564 12.80 -13.82 38.28
N PRO A 565 13.55 -14.58 39.11
CA PRO A 565 14.16 -15.85 38.69
C PRO A 565 13.14 -16.97 38.46
N ASN A 566 11.85 -16.76 38.76
CA ASN A 566 10.76 -17.70 38.44
C ASN A 566 10.21 -17.50 37.03
N ILE A 567 10.48 -16.35 36.40
CA ILE A 567 10.00 -15.98 35.07
C ILE A 567 10.97 -16.44 33.98
N LEU A 568 12.26 -16.07 34.07
CA LEU A 568 13.30 -16.44 33.10
C LEU A 568 14.55 -16.95 33.86
N PRO A 569 14.54 -18.20 34.32
CA PRO A 569 15.60 -18.73 35.19
C PRO A 569 16.95 -18.80 34.45
N ASN A 570 17.86 -17.88 34.83
CA ASN A 570 19.21 -17.70 34.25
C ASN A 570 19.24 -17.16 32.81
N LEU A 571 18.20 -16.47 32.35
CA LEU A 571 18.18 -15.78 31.05
C LEU A 571 17.86 -14.29 31.27
N THR A 572 18.41 -13.42 30.42
CA THR A 572 18.26 -11.96 30.51
C THR A 572 17.70 -11.37 29.21
N LEU A 573 16.68 -10.52 29.36
CA LEU A 573 16.10 -9.73 28.28
C LEU A 573 16.92 -8.47 27.99
N GLY A 574 17.25 -8.29 26.71
CA GLY A 574 17.65 -7.04 26.08
C GLY A 574 16.50 -6.40 25.29
N TYR A 575 16.78 -5.27 24.64
CA TYR A 575 15.80 -4.55 23.83
C TYR A 575 16.40 -3.82 22.64
N ASP A 576 15.57 -3.56 21.62
CA ASP A 576 15.84 -2.62 20.52
C ASP A 576 14.56 -1.83 20.24
N ILE A 577 14.54 -0.54 20.60
CA ILE A 577 13.32 0.26 20.58
C ILE A 577 13.46 1.44 19.62
N ARG A 578 12.54 1.50 18.65
CA ARG A 578 12.49 2.48 17.57
C ARG A 578 11.25 3.37 17.67
N ASP A 579 11.41 4.63 17.32
CA ASP A 579 10.33 5.61 17.25
C ASP A 579 9.75 5.69 15.82
N THR A 580 8.52 5.19 15.68
CA THR A 580 7.74 5.20 14.43
C THR A 580 7.29 6.59 13.98
N CYS A 581 7.39 7.60 14.86
CA CYS A 581 6.98 8.98 14.60
C CYS A 581 5.53 9.14 14.09
N VAL A 582 4.65 8.15 14.35
CA VAL A 582 3.27 8.05 13.84
C VAL A 582 3.16 7.88 12.32
N SER A 583 4.28 7.76 11.57
CA SER A 583 4.23 7.54 10.13
C SER A 583 4.37 6.07 9.74
N GLU A 584 3.56 5.66 8.77
CA GLU A 584 3.68 4.36 8.11
C GLU A 584 4.97 4.23 7.29
N SER A 585 5.58 5.34 6.85
CA SER A 585 6.87 5.32 6.16
C SER A 585 7.98 5.00 7.15
N VAL A 586 8.24 5.89 8.11
CA VAL A 586 9.26 5.71 9.16
C VAL A 586 9.16 4.34 9.83
N ALA A 587 7.96 3.88 10.22
CA ALA A 587 7.80 2.58 10.87
C ALA A 587 8.24 1.38 10.02
N LEU A 588 8.08 1.45 8.70
CA LEU A 588 8.56 0.41 7.78
C LEU A 588 10.09 0.42 7.64
N ASP A 589 10.70 1.62 7.66
CA ASP A 589 12.16 1.75 7.63
C ASP A 589 12.77 1.19 8.94
N GLU A 590 12.27 1.63 10.10
CA GLU A 590 12.68 1.15 11.43
C GLU A 590 12.42 -0.36 11.62
N ALA A 591 11.33 -0.89 11.05
CA ALA A 591 11.03 -2.33 11.08
C ALA A 591 12.01 -3.15 10.23
N ILE A 592 12.42 -2.65 9.06
CA ILE A 592 13.46 -3.28 8.24
C ILE A 592 14.84 -3.15 8.88
N ASP A 593 15.13 -2.05 9.57
CA ASP A 593 16.34 -1.87 10.37
C ASP A 593 16.44 -2.94 11.48
N ILE A 594 15.34 -3.26 12.16
CA ILE A 594 15.28 -4.39 13.12
C ILE A 594 15.58 -5.72 12.42
N ILE A 595 14.96 -5.99 11.26
CA ILE A 595 15.17 -7.22 10.48
C ILE A 595 16.63 -7.36 10.03
N TYR A 596 17.25 -6.30 9.49
CA TYR A 596 18.65 -6.33 9.06
C TYR A 596 19.60 -6.46 10.25
N SER A 597 19.39 -5.73 11.35
CA SER A 597 20.26 -5.84 12.53
C SER A 597 20.12 -7.17 13.29
N ASN A 598 19.11 -7.97 13.00
CA ASN A 598 19.04 -9.38 13.44
C ASN A 598 19.97 -10.29 12.63
N GLY A 599 20.20 -9.95 11.36
CA GLY A 599 21.17 -10.59 10.50
C GLY A 599 22.40 -9.70 10.32
N GLN A 600 23.34 -9.78 11.25
CA GLN A 600 24.74 -9.70 10.83
C GLN A 600 24.97 -10.89 9.91
N ILE A 601 24.66 -10.70 8.61
CA ILE A 601 25.12 -11.57 7.54
C ILE A 601 26.63 -11.62 7.70
N GLU A 602 27.20 -12.82 7.87
CA GLU A 602 28.63 -12.98 7.97
C GLU A 602 29.26 -12.67 6.60
N ILE A 603 29.54 -11.38 6.37
CA ILE A 603 30.53 -10.93 5.39
C ILE A 603 31.95 -11.22 5.93
N GLU A 604 32.11 -12.34 6.64
CA GLU A 604 33.37 -13.04 6.72
C GLU A 604 33.57 -13.73 5.38
N SER A 605 34.38 -13.10 4.53
CA SER A 605 34.94 -13.74 3.34
C SER A 605 35.40 -15.17 3.67
N CYS A 606 35.08 -16.15 2.81
CA CYS A 606 35.39 -17.58 3.01
C CYS A 606 36.90 -17.91 2.90
N SER A 607 37.74 -17.17 3.63
CA SER A 607 39.19 -17.22 3.69
C SER A 607 39.61 -17.08 5.15
N ALA A 608 39.77 -18.24 5.79
CA ALA A 608 40.01 -18.40 7.22
C ALA A 608 41.18 -17.58 7.80
N GLU A 609 41.01 -17.11 9.03
CA GLU A 609 41.88 -17.46 10.17
C GLU A 609 41.18 -17.11 11.51
N PHE A 610 41.46 -17.87 12.58
CA PHE A 610 40.93 -17.58 13.93
C PHE A 610 41.70 -16.41 14.55
N ASP A 611 41.26 -15.17 14.31
CA ASP A 611 41.71 -14.03 15.13
C ASP A 611 40.93 -14.00 16.46
N ASN A 612 41.61 -13.66 17.56
CA ASN A 612 41.03 -13.68 18.91
C ASN A 612 40.65 -12.27 19.38
N ASP A 613 39.92 -11.52 18.55
CA ASP A 613 39.30 -10.27 19.01
C ASP A 613 37.92 -10.57 19.61
N THR A 614 37.74 -10.26 20.89
CA THR A 614 36.50 -10.55 21.62
C THR A 614 35.46 -9.45 21.38
N SER A 615 35.05 -9.29 20.11
CA SER A 615 33.84 -8.56 19.76
C SER A 615 32.63 -9.26 20.38
N LEU A 616 31.85 -8.55 21.19
CA LEU A 616 30.63 -9.10 21.78
C LEU A 616 29.51 -9.00 20.74
N THR A 617 29.12 -10.13 20.17
CA THR A 617 28.04 -10.21 19.18
C THR A 617 26.71 -9.69 19.72
N GLU A 618 25.95 -9.01 18.87
CA GLU A 618 24.62 -8.51 19.23
C GLU A 618 23.57 -9.61 19.12
N THR A 619 22.80 -9.85 20.17
CA THR A 619 21.72 -10.84 20.15
C THR A 619 20.54 -10.37 19.26
N PRO A 620 20.02 -11.20 18.34
CA PRO A 620 18.89 -10.84 17.49
C PRO A 620 17.57 -10.61 18.23
N VAL A 621 16.76 -9.67 17.74
CA VAL A 621 15.38 -9.41 18.17
C VAL A 621 14.49 -10.62 17.82
N SER A 622 13.94 -11.28 18.84
CA SER A 622 13.14 -12.50 18.68
C SER A 622 11.65 -12.25 18.40
N ALA A 623 11.13 -11.09 18.81
CA ALA A 623 9.76 -10.63 18.57
C ALA A 623 9.68 -9.10 18.75
N VAL A 624 8.64 -8.46 18.19
CA VAL A 624 8.45 -7.00 18.27
C VAL A 624 7.15 -6.63 18.99
N ILE A 625 7.23 -5.76 19.99
CA ILE A 625 6.06 -5.18 20.67
C ILE A 625 5.71 -3.83 20.05
N GLY A 626 4.41 -3.57 19.89
CA GLY A 626 3.89 -2.48 19.05
C GLY A 626 3.67 -2.93 17.60
N ALA A 627 3.59 -2.04 16.61
CA ALA A 627 3.43 -0.60 16.77
C ALA A 627 2.14 -0.25 17.55
N ILE A 628 2.01 1.02 17.95
CA ILE A 628 0.92 1.46 18.82
C ILE A 628 -0.33 1.80 17.99
N ILE A 629 -0.18 2.50 16.88
CA ILE A 629 -1.28 3.05 16.06
C ILE A 629 -1.69 2.09 14.94
N SER A 630 -2.98 1.79 14.83
CA SER A 630 -3.52 0.76 13.93
C SER A 630 -3.07 0.85 12.46
N PRO A 631 -3.14 2.00 11.74
CA PRO A 631 -2.54 2.14 10.41
C PRO A 631 -1.06 1.74 10.33
N VAL A 632 -0.23 2.23 11.25
CA VAL A 632 1.21 1.94 11.33
C VAL A 632 1.46 0.45 11.57
N THR A 633 0.72 -0.13 12.52
CA THR A 633 0.75 -1.56 12.86
C THR A 633 0.40 -2.45 11.67
N ILE A 634 -0.60 -2.07 10.87
CA ILE A 634 -0.95 -2.79 9.63
C ILE A 634 0.24 -2.85 8.66
N SER A 635 0.94 -1.73 8.45
CA SER A 635 2.07 -1.68 7.52
C SER A 635 3.22 -2.59 7.96
N VAL A 636 3.63 -2.49 9.23
CA VAL A 636 4.73 -3.33 9.75
C VAL A 636 4.33 -4.80 9.92
N ALA A 637 3.05 -5.11 10.18
CA ALA A 637 2.57 -6.50 10.25
C ALA A 637 2.63 -7.21 8.89
N SER A 638 2.32 -6.50 7.79
CA SER A 638 2.47 -7.03 6.43
C SER A 638 3.94 -7.30 6.08
N LEU A 639 4.88 -6.51 6.61
CA LEU A 639 6.32 -6.73 6.47
C LEU A 639 6.81 -7.90 7.33
N PHE A 640 6.48 -7.91 8.63
CA PHE A 640 6.90 -8.95 9.58
C PHE A 640 6.34 -10.35 9.24
N ARG A 641 5.19 -10.43 8.53
CA ARG A 641 4.70 -11.68 7.90
C ARG A 641 5.78 -12.38 7.08
N LEU A 642 6.52 -11.60 6.28
CA LEU A 642 7.47 -12.11 5.29
C LEU A 642 8.71 -12.73 5.97
N PHE A 643 9.17 -12.07 7.03
CA PHE A 643 10.30 -12.52 7.85
C PHE A 643 9.89 -13.42 9.03
N LYS A 644 8.62 -13.87 9.07
CA LYS A 644 8.03 -14.74 10.11
C LYS A 644 8.15 -14.21 11.55
N MET A 645 8.40 -12.91 11.73
CA MET A 645 8.70 -12.33 13.03
C MET A 645 7.41 -12.07 13.82
N PRO A 646 7.24 -12.61 15.05
CA PRO A 646 6.05 -12.35 15.85
C PRO A 646 5.93 -10.87 16.24
N GLN A 647 4.72 -10.34 16.16
CA GLN A 647 4.41 -8.96 16.53
C GLN A 647 3.29 -8.93 17.57
N VAL A 648 3.44 -8.14 18.64
CA VAL A 648 2.43 -7.99 19.71
C VAL A 648 2.10 -6.51 19.94
N SER A 649 1.00 -6.00 19.37
CA SER A 649 0.55 -4.63 19.69
C SER A 649 -0.28 -4.60 20.97
N PHE A 650 -0.11 -3.58 21.82
CA PHE A 650 -0.93 -3.38 23.00
C PHE A 650 -2.03 -2.31 22.83
N SER A 651 -2.11 -1.68 21.65
CA SER A 651 -2.98 -0.51 21.42
C SER A 651 -3.71 -0.52 20.06
N SER A 652 -3.27 -1.33 19.08
CA SER A 652 -3.91 -1.37 17.75
C SER A 652 -5.17 -2.24 17.71
N THR A 653 -6.31 -1.60 17.91
CA THR A 653 -7.66 -2.20 17.94
C THR A 653 -8.26 -2.53 16.56
N SER A 654 -7.69 -2.03 15.45
CA SER A 654 -8.32 -2.15 14.12
C SER A 654 -8.77 -3.57 13.77
N SER A 655 -10.01 -3.68 13.31
CA SER A 655 -10.64 -4.95 12.91
C SER A 655 -10.00 -5.58 11.67
N ILE A 656 -9.26 -4.80 10.86
CA ILE A 656 -8.45 -5.31 9.73
C ILE A 656 -7.45 -6.36 10.21
N LEU A 657 -6.82 -6.12 11.35
CA LEU A 657 -5.81 -6.99 11.98
C LEU A 657 -6.41 -8.31 12.52
N ASN A 658 -7.73 -8.53 12.39
CA ASN A 658 -8.37 -9.80 12.73
C ASN A 658 -8.03 -10.91 11.71
N ASN A 659 -7.66 -10.56 10.48
CA ASN A 659 -7.50 -11.56 9.42
C ASN A 659 -6.16 -12.32 9.53
N ARG A 660 -6.24 -13.60 9.95
CA ARG A 660 -5.11 -14.51 10.11
C ARG A 660 -4.42 -14.93 8.80
N GLU A 661 -5.05 -14.70 7.64
CA GLU A 661 -4.47 -14.95 6.32
C GLU A 661 -3.45 -13.86 5.93
N PHE A 662 -3.74 -12.60 6.25
CA PHE A 662 -2.86 -11.45 6.01
C PHE A 662 -1.89 -11.19 7.16
N TYR A 663 -2.30 -11.47 8.41
CA TYR A 663 -1.52 -11.19 9.62
C TYR A 663 -1.35 -12.43 10.52
N PRO A 664 -0.77 -13.54 10.03
CA PRO A 664 -0.62 -14.78 10.80
C PRO A 664 0.22 -14.58 12.07
N TYR A 665 1.31 -13.80 11.97
CA TYR A 665 2.26 -13.51 13.05
C TYR A 665 1.86 -12.32 13.95
N PHE A 666 0.71 -11.69 13.72
CA PHE A 666 0.24 -10.57 14.53
C PHE A 666 -0.60 -11.02 15.73
N PHE A 667 -0.30 -10.46 16.89
CA PHE A 667 -1.03 -10.67 18.14
C PHE A 667 -1.27 -9.32 18.82
N ARG A 668 -2.18 -9.31 19.79
CA ARG A 668 -2.38 -8.14 20.65
C ARG A 668 -2.96 -8.50 22.01
N THR A 669 -2.70 -7.63 22.99
CA THR A 669 -3.28 -7.69 24.34
C THR A 669 -4.62 -6.95 24.43
N ILE A 670 -4.89 -6.01 23.52
CA ILE A 670 -6.13 -5.23 23.48
C ILE A 670 -7.26 -5.89 22.63
N PRO A 671 -8.55 -5.77 23.00
CA PRO A 671 -9.68 -6.21 22.16
C PRO A 671 -9.83 -5.38 20.87
N PRO A 672 -10.36 -5.96 19.77
CA PRO A 672 -10.66 -5.21 18.56
C PRO A 672 -11.92 -4.35 18.59
N ASP A 673 -11.96 -3.34 17.71
CA ASP A 673 -13.04 -2.35 17.55
C ASP A 673 -14.44 -2.97 17.42
N ASN A 674 -14.58 -4.18 16.87
CA ASN A 674 -15.90 -4.80 16.70
C ASN A 674 -16.59 -5.11 18.04
N HIS A 675 -15.85 -5.31 19.13
CA HIS A 675 -16.43 -5.46 20.48
C HIS A 675 -16.83 -4.11 21.09
N GLN A 676 -16.04 -3.08 20.79
CA GLN A 676 -16.23 -1.71 21.23
C GLN A 676 -17.45 -1.06 20.57
N VAL A 677 -17.57 -1.24 19.25
CA VAL A 677 -18.74 -0.91 18.44
C VAL A 677 -19.99 -1.63 18.95
N GLN A 678 -19.89 -2.93 19.25
CA GLN A 678 -21.01 -3.68 19.84
C GLN A 678 -21.43 -3.08 21.19
N ALA A 679 -20.49 -2.71 22.06
CA ALA A 679 -20.79 -2.03 23.33
C ALA A 679 -21.46 -0.65 23.13
N MET A 680 -21.02 0.15 22.15
CA MET A 680 -21.69 1.41 21.78
C MET A 680 -23.14 1.18 21.32
N ILE A 681 -23.38 0.17 20.48
CA ILE A 681 -24.71 -0.22 20.02
C ILE A 681 -25.60 -0.70 21.18
N ASP A 682 -25.06 -1.50 22.11
CA ASP A 682 -25.82 -1.99 23.26
C ASP A 682 -26.17 -0.86 24.25
N LEU A 683 -25.32 0.16 24.39
CA LEU A 683 -25.64 1.39 25.13
C LEU A 683 -26.78 2.17 24.44
N ILE A 684 -26.69 2.38 23.12
CA ILE A 684 -27.74 3.05 22.34
C ILE A 684 -29.10 2.34 22.50
N LEU A 685 -29.11 1.01 22.44
CA LEU A 685 -30.31 0.19 22.61
C LEU A 685 -30.84 0.19 24.05
N HIS A 686 -29.97 0.19 25.06
CA HIS A 686 -30.37 0.27 26.47
C HIS A 686 -31.10 1.58 26.77
N PHE A 687 -30.54 2.71 26.32
CA PHE A 687 -31.09 4.04 26.56
C PHE A 687 -32.10 4.50 25.50
N LYS A 688 -32.32 3.67 24.47
CA LYS A 688 -33.34 3.83 23.41
C LYS A 688 -33.18 5.12 22.61
N TRP A 689 -31.94 5.46 22.28
CA TRP A 689 -31.68 6.54 21.33
C TRP A 689 -31.92 6.00 19.92
N ASP A 690 -32.89 6.57 19.23
CA ASP A 690 -33.33 6.14 17.90
C ASP A 690 -32.62 6.89 16.76
N HIS A 691 -32.01 8.04 17.05
CA HIS A 691 -31.23 8.85 16.11
C HIS A 691 -29.83 9.14 16.68
N VAL A 692 -28.79 8.84 15.92
CA VAL A 692 -27.38 9.12 16.25
C VAL A 692 -26.66 9.78 15.07
N SER A 693 -25.66 10.61 15.36
CA SER A 693 -24.73 11.15 14.37
C SER A 693 -23.36 10.48 14.51
N THR A 694 -22.61 10.41 13.42
CA THR A 694 -21.33 9.68 13.34
C THR A 694 -20.23 10.53 12.73
N LEU A 695 -19.09 10.57 13.40
CA LEU A 695 -17.87 11.27 12.99
C LEU A 695 -16.68 10.31 13.15
N TYR A 696 -15.79 10.24 12.16
CA TYR A 696 -14.76 9.20 12.13
C TYR A 696 -13.57 9.58 11.24
N SER A 697 -12.38 9.05 11.53
CA SER A 697 -11.23 9.21 10.61
C SER A 697 -11.44 8.44 9.30
N SER A 698 -11.11 9.04 8.15
CA SER A 698 -11.06 8.34 6.86
C SER A 698 -9.81 7.45 6.68
N ASN A 699 -9.31 6.85 7.75
CA ASN A 699 -8.08 6.06 7.81
C ASN A 699 -8.35 4.63 8.30
N ARG A 700 -7.30 3.79 8.37
CA ARG A 700 -7.39 2.35 8.71
C ARG A 700 -7.73 2.03 10.18
N TYR A 701 -8.06 3.05 10.99
CA TYR A 701 -8.66 2.94 12.32
C TYR A 701 -10.14 3.37 12.29
N GLY A 702 -10.43 4.60 11.85
CA GLY A 702 -11.79 5.14 11.91
C GLY A 702 -12.79 4.47 10.95
N GLN A 703 -12.38 4.21 9.70
CA GLN A 703 -13.27 3.69 8.67
C GLN A 703 -13.81 2.27 9.01
N PRO A 704 -12.97 1.25 9.31
CA PRO A 704 -13.48 -0.11 9.56
C PRO A 704 -14.35 -0.22 10.82
N ALA A 705 -14.13 0.66 11.80
CA ALA A 705 -14.94 0.74 13.00
C ALA A 705 -16.30 1.39 12.72
N ILE A 706 -16.37 2.48 11.94
CA ILE A 706 -17.64 3.12 11.62
C ILE A 706 -18.48 2.28 10.66
N ASP A 707 -17.87 1.56 9.71
CA ASP A 707 -18.59 0.68 8.78
C ASP A 707 -19.29 -0.46 9.55
N ALA A 708 -18.58 -1.04 10.53
CA ALA A 708 -19.16 -2.02 11.45
C ALA A 708 -20.28 -1.41 12.32
N PHE A 709 -20.11 -0.15 12.78
CA PHE A 709 -21.13 0.56 13.55
C PHE A 709 -22.39 0.85 12.71
N HIS A 710 -22.24 1.39 11.50
CA HIS A 710 -23.36 1.67 10.59
C HIS A 710 -24.12 0.39 10.24
N LYS A 711 -23.40 -0.72 9.99
CA LYS A 711 -23.99 -2.04 9.76
C LYS A 711 -24.84 -2.49 10.95
N LEU A 712 -24.28 -2.47 12.16
CA LEU A 712 -25.01 -2.90 13.37
C LEU A 712 -26.16 -1.94 13.72
N ALA A 713 -25.99 -0.62 13.56
CA ALA A 713 -27.07 0.36 13.74
C ALA A 713 -28.27 0.07 12.81
N LYS A 714 -27.97 -0.17 11.52
CA LYS A 714 -28.93 -0.51 10.46
C LYS A 714 -29.63 -1.85 10.71
N GLU A 715 -28.92 -2.87 11.22
CA GLU A 715 -29.48 -4.16 11.64
C GLU A 715 -30.38 -4.06 12.89
N LYS A 716 -30.13 -3.07 13.77
CA LYS A 716 -30.88 -2.88 15.03
C LYS A 716 -31.99 -1.81 14.94
N GLY A 717 -32.13 -1.13 13.79
CA GLY A 717 -33.16 -0.10 13.57
C GLY A 717 -32.84 1.27 14.17
N ILE A 718 -31.55 1.56 14.39
CA ILE A 718 -31.05 2.88 14.80
C ILE A 718 -30.84 3.74 13.55
N CYS A 719 -31.42 4.94 13.53
CA CYS A 719 -31.27 5.90 12.43
C CYS A 719 -29.97 6.68 12.54
N LEU A 720 -29.31 6.88 11.40
CA LEU A 720 -28.15 7.77 11.26
C LEU A 720 -28.64 9.13 10.74
N ASP A 721 -28.25 10.21 11.41
CA ASP A 721 -28.69 11.57 11.09
C ASP A 721 -27.66 12.30 10.20
N ILE A 722 -26.46 12.60 10.73
CA ILE A 722 -25.30 12.93 9.89
C ILE A 722 -24.21 11.86 10.00
N SER A 723 -23.48 11.68 8.90
CA SER A 723 -22.25 10.90 8.83
C SER A 723 -21.22 11.68 8.03
N GLU A 724 -20.14 12.10 8.67
CA GLU A 724 -19.06 12.86 8.05
C GLU A 724 -17.71 12.26 8.46
N SER A 725 -16.87 11.98 7.45
CA SER A 725 -15.48 11.61 7.65
C SER A 725 -14.63 12.83 8.01
N LEU A 726 -13.54 12.57 8.72
CA LEU A 726 -12.48 13.52 9.05
C LEU A 726 -11.19 13.06 8.37
N ASP A 727 -10.47 14.02 7.79
CA ASP A 727 -9.09 13.93 7.35
C ASP A 727 -8.31 15.15 7.90
N GLU A 728 -6.97 15.13 7.85
CA GLU A 728 -6.16 16.23 8.39
C GLU A 728 -6.50 17.62 7.80
N LYS A 729 -7.01 17.63 6.55
CA LYS A 729 -7.29 18.77 5.68
C LYS A 729 -8.79 19.12 5.64
N SER A 730 -9.55 18.68 6.64
CA SER A 730 -11.00 18.83 6.68
C SER A 730 -11.42 20.23 7.14
N ASP A 731 -12.59 20.67 6.66
CA ASP A 731 -13.26 21.87 7.16
C ASP A 731 -14.04 21.52 8.43
N TYR A 732 -13.33 21.53 9.57
CA TYR A 732 -13.88 21.17 10.87
C TYR A 732 -14.99 22.14 11.33
N ASP A 733 -14.94 23.41 10.95
CA ASP A 733 -16.00 24.40 11.24
C ASP A 733 -17.29 24.08 10.47
N SER A 734 -17.17 23.63 9.21
CA SER A 734 -18.30 23.13 8.42
C SER A 734 -18.87 21.84 9.00
N VAL A 735 -18.03 20.88 9.43
CA VAL A 735 -18.50 19.65 10.09
C VAL A 735 -19.19 19.95 11.43
N ALA A 736 -18.63 20.83 12.26
CA ALA A 736 -19.28 21.28 13.50
C ALA A 736 -20.61 22.00 13.21
N SER A 737 -20.68 22.84 12.17
CA SER A 737 -21.91 23.51 11.75
C SER A 737 -22.99 22.52 11.27
N LYS A 738 -22.62 21.45 10.56
CA LYS A 738 -23.54 20.34 10.23
C LYS A 738 -24.03 19.63 11.48
N LEU A 739 -23.14 19.36 12.44
CA LEU A 739 -23.49 18.71 13.71
C LEU A 739 -24.52 19.52 14.51
N TYR A 740 -24.39 20.85 14.54
CA TYR A 740 -25.38 21.73 15.18
C TYR A 740 -26.74 21.78 14.44
N ASN A 741 -26.77 21.47 13.14
CA ASN A 741 -28.01 21.35 12.35
C ASN A 741 -28.66 19.95 12.42
N SER A 742 -27.93 18.92 12.86
CA SER A 742 -28.40 17.54 13.04
C SER A 742 -29.55 17.45 14.05
N THR A 743 -30.52 16.54 13.90
CA THR A 743 -31.59 16.35 14.89
C THR A 743 -31.17 15.42 16.04
N ALA A 744 -30.25 14.50 15.78
CA ALA A 744 -29.65 13.62 16.78
C ALA A 744 -28.93 14.41 17.89
N ASN A 745 -29.10 13.97 19.13
CA ASN A 745 -28.38 14.52 20.30
C ASN A 745 -27.24 13.63 20.78
N VAL A 746 -27.05 12.46 20.16
CA VAL A 746 -26.00 11.49 20.46
C VAL A 746 -25.02 11.46 19.29
N VAL A 747 -23.72 11.52 19.58
CA VAL A 747 -22.67 11.61 18.56
C VAL A 747 -21.59 10.57 18.84
N VAL A 748 -21.46 9.59 17.95
CA VAL A 748 -20.36 8.63 17.96
C VAL A 748 -19.16 9.27 17.27
N LEU A 749 -18.04 9.39 17.98
CA LEU A 749 -16.78 9.92 17.43
C LEU A 749 -15.69 8.84 17.52
N PHE A 750 -15.29 8.33 16.35
CA PHE A 750 -14.32 7.25 16.17
C PHE A 750 -13.16 7.74 15.28
N ALA A 751 -12.44 8.74 15.78
CA ALA A 751 -11.41 9.49 15.05
C ALA A 751 -10.05 9.40 15.76
N SER A 752 -8.93 9.68 15.07
CA SER A 752 -7.63 9.75 15.75
C SER A 752 -7.52 11.02 16.60
N LEU A 753 -6.64 11.02 17.61
CA LEU A 753 -6.42 12.14 18.55
C LEU A 753 -6.37 13.51 17.85
N THR A 754 -5.56 13.63 16.80
CA THR A 754 -5.36 14.88 16.03
C THR A 754 -6.65 15.38 15.36
N GLU A 755 -7.55 14.48 14.96
CA GLU A 755 -8.84 14.84 14.35
C GLU A 755 -9.90 15.11 15.42
N VAL A 756 -9.83 14.42 16.56
CA VAL A 756 -10.67 14.65 17.75
C VAL A 756 -10.41 16.05 18.32
N GLU A 757 -9.16 16.45 18.49
CA GLU A 757 -8.81 17.81 18.96
C GLU A 757 -9.41 18.87 18.02
N LYS A 758 -9.10 18.78 16.72
CA LYS A 758 -9.57 19.74 15.70
C LYS A 758 -11.11 19.84 15.63
N ILE A 759 -11.85 18.72 15.74
CA ILE A 759 -13.32 18.78 15.72
C ILE A 759 -13.91 19.30 17.03
N LEU A 760 -13.29 19.01 18.17
CA LEU A 760 -13.74 19.54 19.47
C LEU A 760 -13.43 21.05 19.61
N ASP A 761 -12.34 21.55 19.05
CA ASP A 761 -12.07 23.00 18.93
C ASP A 761 -13.12 23.71 18.07
N ALA A 762 -13.48 23.15 16.92
CA ALA A 762 -14.54 23.69 16.06
C ALA A 762 -15.91 23.66 16.74
N VAL A 763 -16.27 22.54 17.39
CA VAL A 763 -17.51 22.44 18.19
C VAL A 763 -17.50 23.41 19.37
N SER A 764 -16.37 23.60 20.05
CA SER A 764 -16.21 24.59 21.13
C SER A 764 -16.41 26.01 20.62
N THR A 765 -15.89 26.31 19.43
CA THR A 765 -16.05 27.61 18.76
C THR A 765 -17.52 27.87 18.40
N VAL A 766 -18.23 26.89 17.84
CA VAL A 766 -19.67 27.00 17.55
C VAL A 766 -20.48 27.10 18.85
N TYR A 767 -20.19 26.26 19.86
CA TYR A 767 -20.84 26.30 21.17
C TYR A 767 -20.72 27.68 21.83
N ASN A 768 -19.52 28.27 21.83
CA ASN A 768 -19.24 29.55 22.47
C ASN A 768 -19.91 30.72 21.74
N ASN A 769 -19.89 30.73 20.41
CA ASN A 769 -20.52 31.77 19.59
C ASN A 769 -22.05 31.63 19.49
N SER A 770 -22.61 30.45 19.73
CA SER A 770 -24.06 30.22 19.71
C SER A 770 -24.77 30.80 20.95
N ASN A 771 -25.96 31.39 20.72
CA ASN A 771 -26.92 31.72 21.78
C ASN A 771 -27.65 30.48 22.30
N ASP A 772 -27.83 29.45 21.46
CA ASP A 772 -28.33 28.15 21.88
C ASP A 772 -27.16 27.28 22.33
N LYS A 773 -27.04 27.08 23.65
CA LYS A 773 -25.98 26.29 24.29
C LYS A 773 -26.28 24.78 24.25
N ARG A 774 -26.70 24.30 23.07
CA ARG A 774 -26.88 22.87 22.79
C ARG A 774 -25.55 22.13 22.98
N ARG A 775 -25.62 21.02 23.71
CA ARG A 775 -24.54 20.05 23.95
C ARG A 775 -24.92 18.70 23.35
N PHE A 776 -23.91 17.90 23.04
CA PHE A 776 -24.08 16.54 22.52
C PHE A 776 -23.70 15.50 23.57
N LEU A 777 -24.39 14.36 23.56
CA LEU A 777 -23.98 13.17 24.29
C LEU A 777 -22.99 12.38 23.43
N TRP A 778 -21.71 12.51 23.75
CA TRP A 778 -20.64 11.86 23.01
C TRP A 778 -20.50 10.38 23.40
N LEU A 779 -20.46 9.51 22.39
CA LEU A 779 -20.00 8.12 22.51
C LEU A 779 -18.57 8.07 21.93
N ALA A 780 -17.60 7.89 22.82
CA ALA A 780 -16.18 8.05 22.52
C ALA A 780 -15.46 6.72 22.34
N SER A 781 -14.63 6.62 21.30
CA SER A 781 -13.68 5.50 21.17
C SER A 781 -12.55 5.61 22.20
N ASP A 782 -11.84 4.51 22.36
CA ASP A 782 -10.68 4.28 23.21
C ASP A 782 -9.56 5.31 23.00
N SER A 783 -9.40 5.80 21.77
CA SER A 783 -8.43 6.85 21.45
C SER A 783 -8.62 8.16 22.23
N TRP A 784 -9.84 8.48 22.67
CA TRP A 784 -10.15 9.79 23.25
C TRP A 784 -11.15 9.78 24.43
N SER A 785 -11.56 8.59 24.88
CA SER A 785 -12.48 8.39 26.00
C SER A 785 -12.00 9.04 27.30
N GLU A 786 -10.69 9.07 27.54
CA GLU A 786 -10.07 9.63 28.76
C GLU A 786 -9.85 11.16 28.71
N ILE A 787 -10.02 11.83 27.56
CA ILE A 787 -9.73 13.28 27.44
C ILE A 787 -10.81 14.15 28.11
N ASP A 788 -10.43 14.97 29.10
CA ASP A 788 -11.32 15.93 29.78
C ASP A 788 -11.06 17.41 29.41
N ASN A 789 -10.09 17.70 28.54
CA ASN A 789 -9.69 19.06 28.13
C ASN A 789 -10.84 19.93 27.55
N TYR A 790 -11.92 19.29 27.07
CA TYR A 790 -13.06 19.92 26.40
C TYR A 790 -14.35 19.91 27.25
N HIS A 791 -14.23 19.84 28.58
CA HIS A 791 -15.30 19.63 29.55
C HIS A 791 -16.61 20.38 29.24
N ASP A 792 -16.56 21.67 28.88
CA ASP A 792 -17.74 22.50 28.58
C ASP A 792 -18.60 22.02 27.41
N ILE A 793 -18.08 21.15 26.53
CA ILE A 793 -18.82 20.50 25.44
C ILE A 793 -18.85 18.97 25.55
N THR A 794 -18.02 18.36 26.41
CA THR A 794 -17.95 16.90 26.63
C THR A 794 -18.55 16.41 27.95
N ILE A 795 -19.08 17.28 28.83
CA ILE A 795 -19.81 16.87 30.05
C ILE A 795 -20.85 15.80 29.71
N GLY A 796 -20.71 14.62 30.33
CA GLY A 796 -21.59 13.47 30.13
C GLY A 796 -21.15 12.49 29.03
N LYS A 797 -20.04 12.75 28.32
CA LYS A 797 -19.39 11.80 27.38
C LYS A 797 -19.28 10.41 28.00
N TRP A 798 -19.70 9.39 27.26
CA TRP A 798 -19.48 7.98 27.61
C TRP A 798 -18.41 7.40 26.70
N GLY A 799 -17.27 7.06 27.31
CA GLY A 799 -16.15 6.47 26.61
C GLY A 799 -16.11 4.96 26.75
N THR A 800 -15.70 4.30 25.67
CA THR A 800 -15.11 2.97 25.73
C THR A 800 -13.63 3.11 26.06
N ALA A 801 -13.10 2.29 26.97
CA ALA A 801 -11.69 2.24 27.30
C ALA A 801 -11.30 0.78 27.60
N PRO A 802 -10.02 0.39 27.50
CA PRO A 802 -9.60 -0.97 27.83
C PRO A 802 -9.83 -1.27 29.32
N SER A 803 -10.34 -2.48 29.63
CA SER A 803 -10.58 -2.93 31.00
C SER A 803 -9.27 -3.33 31.68
N SER A 804 -8.48 -2.34 32.06
CA SER A 804 -7.09 -2.49 32.50
C SER A 804 -6.92 -2.31 34.01
N PRO A 805 -6.17 -3.17 34.72
CA PRO A 805 -5.86 -2.98 36.14
C PRO A 805 -4.73 -1.95 36.33
N VAL A 806 -4.77 -1.23 37.45
CA VAL A 806 -3.61 -0.46 37.95
C VAL A 806 -2.46 -1.44 38.22
N VAL A 807 -1.25 -1.12 37.76
CA VAL A 807 -0.09 -2.00 37.96
C VAL A 807 0.64 -1.62 39.24
N ASP A 808 0.62 -2.53 40.21
CA ASP A 808 1.37 -2.40 41.46
C ASP A 808 2.88 -2.21 41.17
N GLY A 809 3.51 -1.28 41.89
CA GLY A 809 4.92 -0.92 41.72
C GLY A 809 5.22 0.06 40.58
N PHE A 810 4.50 0.03 39.44
CA PHE A 810 4.81 0.90 38.30
C PHE A 810 4.71 2.39 38.65
N ASN A 811 3.65 2.78 39.37
CA ASN A 811 3.45 4.16 39.83
C ASN A 811 4.54 4.64 40.81
N GLU A 812 5.18 3.72 41.55
CA GLU A 812 6.31 4.04 42.42
C GLU A 812 7.60 4.20 41.60
N TYR A 813 7.87 3.26 40.69
CA TYR A 813 8.97 3.34 39.70
C TYR A 813 8.93 4.66 38.91
N TYR A 814 7.81 4.97 38.25
CA TYR A 814 7.63 6.17 37.42
C TYR A 814 7.72 7.47 38.24
N SER A 815 7.39 7.44 39.54
CA SER A 815 7.56 8.59 40.44
C SER A 815 9.03 8.96 40.72
N LEU A 816 9.95 7.99 40.61
CA LEU A 816 11.37 8.15 40.92
C LEU A 816 12.19 8.56 39.68
N LEU A 817 11.56 8.64 38.51
CA LEU A 817 12.21 9.06 37.27
C LEU A 817 12.38 10.58 37.22
N THR A 818 13.61 11.01 36.98
CA THR A 818 14.05 12.39 36.80
C THR A 818 15.05 12.43 35.65
N PRO A 819 15.31 13.58 35.00
CA PRO A 819 16.33 13.68 33.95
C PRO A 819 17.74 13.28 34.40
N SER A 820 17.99 13.20 35.72
CA SER A 820 19.23 12.69 36.32
C SER A 820 19.22 11.19 36.61
N SER A 821 18.07 10.57 36.88
CA SER A 821 17.95 9.14 37.21
C SER A 821 17.57 8.27 36.01
N ASN A 822 16.80 8.79 35.05
CA ASN A 822 16.54 8.14 33.77
C ASN A 822 17.49 8.69 32.71
N ARG A 823 18.59 7.97 32.49
CA ARG A 823 19.52 8.17 31.36
C ARG A 823 19.34 7.13 30.25
N ARG A 824 18.54 6.09 30.50
CA ARG A 824 18.29 4.98 29.58
C ARG A 824 17.44 5.40 28.40
N ASN A 825 16.35 6.11 28.68
CA ASN A 825 15.45 6.68 27.66
C ASN A 825 15.97 8.06 27.21
N PRO A 826 16.43 8.22 25.95
CA PRO A 826 16.99 9.48 25.46
C PRO A 826 15.96 10.61 25.42
N TRP A 827 14.70 10.28 25.17
CA TRP A 827 13.62 11.25 24.98
C TRP A 827 13.03 11.74 26.31
N PHE A 828 13.32 11.06 27.43
CA PHE A 828 12.79 11.41 28.75
C PHE A 828 13.18 12.82 29.20
N ALA A 829 14.41 13.28 28.90
CA ALA A 829 14.88 14.61 29.30
C ALA A 829 14.15 15.75 28.57
N GLN A 830 13.79 15.54 27.31
CA GLN A 830 13.01 16.46 26.48
C GLN A 830 11.54 16.48 26.93
N PHE A 831 10.96 15.29 27.17
CA PHE A 831 9.62 15.13 27.73
C PHE A 831 9.47 15.83 29.08
N TYR A 832 10.40 15.62 30.02
CA TYR A 832 10.31 16.20 31.36
C TYR A 832 10.36 17.75 31.35
N GLN A 833 11.04 18.36 30.36
CA GLN A 833 11.03 19.82 30.15
C GLN A 833 9.67 20.32 29.62
N ILE A 834 9.07 19.60 28.66
CA ILE A 834 7.74 19.92 28.11
C ILE A 834 6.66 19.79 29.19
N TYR A 835 6.74 18.73 30.01
CA TYR A 835 5.80 18.46 31.10
C TYR A 835 5.93 19.49 32.24
N ASN A 836 7.16 19.82 32.66
CA ASN A 836 7.42 20.74 33.76
C ASN A 836 7.83 22.14 33.26
N GLN A 837 6.87 22.87 32.66
CA GLN A 837 7.08 24.19 32.03
C GLN A 837 7.78 25.27 32.89
N ASN A 838 7.85 25.10 34.22
CA ASN A 838 8.57 26.00 35.13
C ASN A 838 10.10 25.74 35.19
N CYS A 839 10.58 24.58 34.72
CA CYS A 839 11.99 24.16 34.78
C CYS A 839 12.82 24.74 33.63
N SER A 840 12.98 26.07 33.60
CA SER A 840 13.81 26.78 32.61
C SER A 840 15.26 26.98 33.09
N ASN A 841 16.23 26.72 32.21
CA ASN A 841 17.67 26.59 32.51
C ASN A 841 18.42 27.86 33.01
N ASN A 842 17.71 28.93 33.38
CA ASN A 842 18.30 30.23 33.77
C ASN A 842 18.20 30.56 35.27
N SER A 843 17.95 29.57 36.15
CA SER A 843 18.08 29.76 37.60
C SER A 843 18.91 28.66 38.27
N THR A 844 20.08 29.02 38.82
CA THR A 844 21.03 28.11 39.48
C THR A 844 20.59 27.69 40.89
N THR A 845 19.29 27.76 41.19
CA THR A 845 18.66 27.42 42.49
C THR A 845 17.24 26.84 42.34
N GLY A 846 16.80 26.47 41.13
CA GLY A 846 15.50 25.84 40.91
C GLY A 846 15.52 24.35 41.21
N ASN A 847 14.86 23.91 42.30
CA ASN A 847 14.70 22.49 42.63
C ASN A 847 13.68 21.81 41.70
N CYS A 848 14.12 21.39 40.51
CA CYS A 848 13.38 20.48 39.63
C CYS A 848 13.53 19.04 40.15
N SER A 849 12.99 18.76 41.34
CA SER A 849 13.17 17.53 42.11
C SER A 849 11.86 16.92 42.61
N THR A 850 10.74 17.22 41.94
CA THR A 850 9.43 16.60 42.17
C THR A 850 9.22 15.46 41.17
N GLY A 851 8.79 14.30 41.65
CA GLY A 851 8.44 13.16 40.80
C GLY A 851 7.20 13.43 39.94
N ILE A 852 7.13 12.84 38.75
CA ILE A 852 6.05 13.09 37.77
C ILE A 852 4.66 12.86 38.40
N THR A 853 4.51 11.76 39.15
CA THR A 853 3.25 11.34 39.78
C THR A 853 2.82 12.21 40.97
N GLN A 854 3.62 13.19 41.39
CA GLN A 854 3.27 14.15 42.44
C GLN A 854 2.45 15.33 41.90
N ASN A 855 2.26 15.42 40.58
CA ASN A 855 1.36 16.38 39.96
C ASN A 855 -0.11 15.96 40.16
N ALA A 856 -0.98 16.92 40.50
CA ALA A 856 -2.38 16.65 40.85
C ALA A 856 -3.28 16.19 39.67
N SER A 857 -2.72 16.13 38.45
CA SER A 857 -3.37 15.67 37.23
C SER A 857 -2.82 14.32 36.71
N TYR A 858 -2.00 13.60 37.50
CA TYR A 858 -1.48 12.30 37.10
C TYR A 858 -2.46 11.16 37.43
N SER A 859 -2.65 10.26 36.47
CA SER A 859 -3.30 8.95 36.62
C SER A 859 -2.65 8.00 35.62
N GLN A 860 -2.30 6.79 36.06
CA GLN A 860 -1.69 5.76 35.19
C GLN A 860 -2.51 5.52 33.92
N ASP A 861 -1.84 5.39 32.79
CA ASP A 861 -2.46 5.12 31.50
C ASP A 861 -3.07 3.71 31.41
N SER A 862 -4.29 3.57 30.87
CA SER A 862 -4.97 2.27 30.77
C SER A 862 -4.32 1.30 29.78
N PHE A 863 -3.42 1.76 28.90
CA PHE A 863 -2.64 0.91 28.00
C PHE A 863 -1.34 0.38 28.65
N ASP A 864 -0.89 0.92 29.79
CA ASP A 864 0.39 0.48 30.41
C ASP A 864 0.36 -0.98 30.85
N ALA A 865 -0.71 -1.41 31.52
CA ALA A 865 -0.84 -2.82 31.90
C ALA A 865 -0.93 -3.73 30.67
N LEU A 866 -1.47 -3.24 29.55
CA LEU A 866 -1.53 -3.98 28.28
C LEU A 866 -0.17 -4.05 27.57
N ALA A 867 0.68 -3.04 27.74
CA ALA A 867 2.07 -3.02 27.29
C ALA A 867 2.93 -3.97 28.13
N ILE A 868 2.71 -4.02 29.44
CA ILE A 868 3.37 -4.96 30.37
C ILE A 868 2.89 -6.40 30.10
N ASP A 869 1.59 -6.61 29.89
CA ASP A 869 1.00 -7.90 29.47
C ASP A 869 1.49 -8.39 28.10
N ALA A 870 2.06 -7.52 27.26
CA ALA A 870 2.65 -7.91 25.98
C ALA A 870 3.97 -8.68 26.18
N PHE A 871 4.64 -8.48 27.33
CA PHE A 871 5.73 -9.34 27.80
C PHE A 871 5.26 -10.55 28.66
N GLY A 872 3.95 -10.71 28.88
CA GLY A 872 3.40 -11.71 29.79
C GLY A 872 3.81 -13.15 29.42
N THR A 873 4.52 -13.81 30.33
CA THR A 873 5.27 -15.06 30.10
C THR A 873 4.50 -16.11 29.31
N HIS A 874 3.30 -16.52 29.73
CA HIS A 874 2.54 -17.57 29.07
C HIS A 874 2.11 -17.27 27.61
N LYS A 875 2.19 -16.01 27.15
CA LYS A 875 2.01 -15.65 25.74
C LYS A 875 3.33 -15.68 24.97
N ILE A 876 4.44 -15.29 25.61
CA ILE A 876 5.78 -15.37 25.02
C ILE A 876 6.27 -16.83 24.97
N GLU A 877 6.03 -17.65 25.98
CA GLU A 877 6.24 -19.10 25.93
C GLU A 877 5.51 -19.71 24.73
N ALA A 878 4.22 -19.44 24.55
CA ALA A 878 3.45 -19.95 23.41
C ALA A 878 3.99 -19.45 22.05
N ALA A 879 4.51 -18.22 21.97
CA ALA A 879 5.14 -17.68 20.76
C ALA A 879 6.50 -18.33 20.47
N LEU A 880 7.33 -18.54 21.50
CA LEU A 880 8.64 -19.20 21.40
C LEU A 880 8.50 -20.72 21.13
N GLU A 881 7.50 -21.39 21.72
CA GLU A 881 7.13 -22.76 21.37
C GLU A 881 6.67 -22.85 19.91
N THR A 882 5.94 -21.85 19.40
CA THR A 882 5.54 -21.79 17.98
C THR A 882 6.75 -21.63 17.06
N ILE A 883 7.79 -20.88 17.48
CA ILE A 883 9.07 -20.79 16.76
C ILE A 883 9.81 -22.15 16.80
N ALA A 884 9.89 -22.80 17.97
CA ALA A 884 10.61 -24.05 18.18
C ALA A 884 10.01 -25.29 17.44
N ILE A 885 8.81 -25.15 16.84
CA ILE A 885 8.15 -26.20 16.04
C ILE A 885 8.54 -26.10 14.55
N ILE A 886 9.15 -25.00 14.10
CA ILE A 886 9.66 -24.84 12.74
C ILE A 886 11.12 -25.31 12.72
N PRO A 887 11.49 -26.34 11.93
CA PRO A 887 12.90 -26.66 11.71
C PRO A 887 13.56 -25.51 10.93
N PHE A 888 14.70 -25.05 11.44
CA PHE A 888 15.67 -24.26 10.70
C PHE A 888 16.34 -25.14 9.62
#